data_AF-A0A7Y1APR6-F1
#
_entry.id   AF-A0A7Y1APR6-F1
#
_cell.length_a   1.000
_cell.length_b   1.000
_cell.length_c   1.000
_cell.angle_alpha   90.00
_cell.angle_beta   90.00
_cell.angle_gamma   90.00
#
_symmetry.space_group_name_H-M   'P 1'
#
loop_
_entity.id
_entity.type
_entity.pdbx_description
1 polymer ?
#
loop_
_entity_poly.entity_id
_entity_poly.type
_entity_poly.pdbx_seq_one_letter_code
_entity_poly.pdbx_strand_id
1 'polypeptide(L)'
;MKPIPTRVRRQFDERADAVLPGLSPDFLSADDAARYVHAFIDHTHAKECGGLILKAEDGKYVATLPFFTETDEYNPYRLLPVDETGKLSHPPGFICYALYHSHTNDYEPSPAKNDLREIAALYTRDSFFTPNDVFRNTDIATFISVHYLSGLNGSLIKYQSKGAEQDDALEDVMVEAMFKATLFEVLTEQIRGAATLGKLSVIQSSEVWRGKVGRVGADFEVYTPSSYLDLAPRIVEHPAFGAVNPTLEEAIKDAKSRSHQSSERHYGVILQHLTRQEFIASEPVLGEVDFSLSRVFGAGAEGGVQLPHGYEVHGFYCASSLYHSPKRLPPRDRGLFKHFIDPEFLLAGIKAACSRTERPVPLYINAREGAVLRVMPDNNSVRRLSELIDESGAASPRYTRNNVLAGTVAMRDYICTVAATVQLSVIDATDMWGAVGRVDAHWQPYKHVTERDWSPAFRDADAVALHVHQHIKRESDRVFGGLICQRADGLFTATEPVASYSETFDPMSVYPAESPALMPEGYRVVAVYHSHRVQPLQLWRSAEEEQLYRNMLEPHELRAAIDERQWAQYRYFFGHDGALIKYTPSGSEREGRLMERITPRADQLECVRKNALQMKLRANALKPSEYISLVARSGSLQVLVGSPAWGEVGTVTSTWKVTVPRADPAAEKKPASPGL
;
A
#
# COMPACT_ATOMS: atom_id res chain seq x y z
N MET A 1 16.61 40.29 -14.11
CA MET A 1 17.47 39.59 -13.16
C MET A 1 17.56 40.41 -11.89
N LYS A 2 16.75 40.08 -10.87
CA LYS A 2 17.00 40.56 -9.51
C LYS A 2 18.34 39.94 -9.03
N PRO A 3 19.15 40.65 -8.24
CA PRO A 3 20.43 40.11 -7.78
C PRO A 3 20.20 38.89 -6.89
N ILE A 4 20.86 37.79 -7.24
CA ILE A 4 20.91 36.54 -6.46
C ILE A 4 21.22 36.89 -4.99
N PRO A 5 20.38 36.51 -4.01
CA PRO A 5 20.65 36.77 -2.59
C PRO A 5 22.04 36.24 -2.20
N THR A 6 22.79 37.00 -1.42
CA THR A 6 24.22 36.73 -1.10
C THR A 6 24.46 35.34 -0.47
N ARG A 7 23.44 34.74 0.15
CA ARG A 7 23.45 33.38 0.71
C ARG A 7 23.44 32.29 -0.37
N VAL A 8 22.74 32.53 -1.48
CA VAL A 8 22.64 31.63 -2.64
C VAL A 8 23.95 31.62 -3.43
N ARG A 9 24.60 32.78 -3.61
CA ARG A 9 25.95 32.86 -4.22
C ARG A 9 27.00 32.01 -3.51
N ARG A 10 26.98 31.96 -2.18
CA ARG A 10 27.92 31.15 -1.39
C ARG A 10 27.77 29.64 -1.62
N GLN A 11 26.59 29.18 -2.04
CA GLN A 11 26.34 27.75 -2.34
C GLN A 11 26.79 27.35 -3.75
N PHE A 12 26.92 28.30 -4.68
CA PHE A 12 27.43 28.03 -6.04
C PHE A 12 28.95 27.78 -6.07
N ASP A 13 29.71 28.35 -5.13
CA ASP A 13 31.17 28.21 -5.05
C ASP A 13 31.64 26.81 -4.54
N GLU A 14 30.76 26.01 -3.93
CA GLU A 14 31.05 24.62 -3.52
C GLU A 14 30.82 23.63 -4.67
N ARG A 15 31.58 23.68 -5.79
CA ARG A 15 31.39 22.71 -6.88
C ARG A 15 32.64 22.27 -7.64
N ALA A 16 32.70 20.95 -7.89
CA ALA A 16 33.26 20.35 -9.11
C ALA A 16 32.75 18.92 -9.48
N ASP A 17 32.13 18.13 -8.58
CA ASP A 17 31.88 16.69 -8.85
C ASP A 17 30.42 16.20 -8.60
N ALA A 18 29.40 16.82 -9.23
CA ALA A 18 28.02 16.32 -9.12
C ALA A 18 27.84 14.97 -9.86
N VAL A 19 28.07 13.86 -9.17
CA VAL A 19 27.76 12.50 -9.67
C VAL A 19 26.27 12.26 -9.48
N LEU A 20 25.54 12.07 -10.58
CA LEU A 20 24.12 11.73 -10.52
C LEU A 20 23.95 10.39 -9.77
N PRO A 21 23.02 10.31 -8.80
CA PRO A 21 22.62 9.05 -8.20
C PRO A 21 22.15 8.04 -9.26
N GLY A 22 22.04 6.77 -8.88
CA GLY A 22 21.44 5.75 -9.75
C GLY A 22 20.07 6.21 -10.28
N LEU A 23 19.72 5.80 -11.49
CA LEU A 23 18.47 6.19 -12.14
C LEU A 23 17.39 5.12 -11.94
N SER A 24 16.15 5.55 -11.89
CA SER A 24 14.97 4.70 -11.98
C SER A 24 14.84 4.06 -13.37
N PRO A 25 13.90 3.10 -13.54
CA PRO A 25 13.40 2.73 -14.87
C PRO A 25 12.78 3.92 -15.61
N ASP A 26 12.44 3.71 -16.89
CA ASP A 26 11.73 4.67 -17.73
C ASP A 26 10.24 4.76 -17.37
N PHE A 27 9.67 5.97 -17.47
CA PHE A 27 8.26 6.27 -17.26
C PHE A 27 7.67 7.13 -18.39
N LEU A 28 6.36 7.02 -18.63
CA LEU A 28 5.67 7.85 -19.63
C LEU A 28 5.41 9.28 -19.16
N SER A 29 5.38 9.51 -17.86
CA SER A 29 5.15 10.83 -17.28
C SER A 29 6.10 11.13 -16.11
N ALA A 30 6.35 12.42 -15.88
CA ALA A 30 7.08 12.86 -14.70
C ALA A 30 6.32 12.54 -13.41
N ASP A 31 4.98 12.51 -13.44
CA ASP A 31 4.15 12.19 -12.27
C ASP A 31 4.34 10.70 -11.87
N ASP A 32 4.47 9.80 -12.84
CA ASP A 32 4.78 8.38 -12.58
C ASP A 32 6.20 8.19 -12.03
N ALA A 33 7.19 8.88 -12.60
CA ALA A 33 8.57 8.88 -12.11
C ALA A 33 8.66 9.42 -10.67
N ALA A 34 7.93 10.50 -10.37
CA ALA A 34 7.80 11.06 -9.03
C ALA A 34 7.18 10.07 -8.04
N ARG A 35 6.08 9.40 -8.43
CA ARG A 35 5.43 8.37 -7.60
C ARG A 35 6.35 7.17 -7.34
N TYR A 36 7.19 6.81 -8.31
CA TYR A 36 8.17 5.75 -8.12
C TYR A 36 9.18 6.10 -7.03
N VAL A 37 9.85 7.25 -7.13
CA VAL A 37 10.84 7.67 -6.10
C VAL A 37 10.20 7.97 -4.76
N HIS A 38 8.97 8.52 -4.75
CA HIS A 38 8.18 8.74 -3.54
C HIS A 38 8.00 7.45 -2.72
N ALA A 39 7.85 6.29 -3.36
CA ALA A 39 7.70 5.01 -2.67
C ALA A 39 8.95 4.53 -1.91
N PHE A 40 10.13 5.11 -2.20
CA PHE A 40 11.39 4.81 -1.51
C PHE A 40 11.72 5.82 -0.41
N ILE A 41 10.98 6.93 -0.32
CA ILE A 41 11.22 7.96 0.68
C ILE A 41 10.57 7.54 1.99
N ASP A 42 11.41 7.26 2.99
CA ASP A 42 10.95 6.98 4.34
C ASP A 42 10.95 8.27 5.18
N HIS A 43 9.75 8.79 5.44
CA HIS A 43 9.53 9.97 6.26
C HIS A 43 9.81 9.75 7.76
N THR A 44 10.20 8.53 8.18
CA THR A 44 10.71 8.26 9.54
C THR A 44 12.17 8.64 9.72
N HIS A 45 12.89 8.86 8.63
CA HIS A 45 14.28 9.30 8.69
C HIS A 45 14.36 10.77 9.12
N ALA A 46 15.31 11.08 10.00
CA ALA A 46 15.53 12.43 10.54
C ALA A 46 16.19 13.40 9.54
N LYS A 47 16.22 13.08 8.23
CA LYS A 47 16.88 13.91 7.22
C LYS A 47 16.05 14.05 5.96
N GLU A 48 16.01 15.26 5.42
CA GLU A 48 15.43 15.51 4.12
C GLU A 48 16.20 14.78 3.02
N CYS A 49 15.49 14.39 1.97
CA CYS A 49 16.09 13.81 0.78
C CYS A 49 15.44 14.41 -0.46
N GLY A 50 16.11 14.29 -1.60
CA GLY A 50 15.57 14.74 -2.86
C GLY A 50 16.36 14.26 -4.06
N GLY A 51 15.93 14.72 -5.23
CA GLY A 51 16.51 14.34 -6.49
C GLY A 51 15.92 15.09 -7.67
N LEU A 52 16.29 14.64 -8.86
CA LEU A 52 15.87 15.19 -10.14
C LEU A 52 14.96 14.19 -10.85
N ILE A 53 13.96 14.72 -11.55
CA ILE A 53 13.28 14.01 -12.63
C ILE A 53 13.86 14.56 -13.94
N LEU A 54 14.38 13.66 -14.74
CA LEU A 54 15.02 13.92 -16.01
C LEU A 54 14.09 13.48 -17.14
N LYS A 55 14.03 14.26 -18.21
CA LYS A 55 13.39 13.88 -19.46
C LYS A 55 14.46 13.47 -20.46
N ALA A 56 14.40 12.24 -20.95
CA ALA A 56 15.31 11.72 -21.96
C ALA A 56 14.96 12.25 -23.36
N GLU A 57 15.90 12.11 -24.31
CA GLU A 57 15.71 12.50 -25.72
C GLU A 57 14.52 11.80 -26.39
N ASP A 58 14.22 10.55 -26.00
CA ASP A 58 13.07 9.78 -26.50
C ASP A 58 11.72 10.23 -25.91
N GLY A 59 11.74 11.24 -25.02
CA GLY A 59 10.57 11.83 -24.40
C GLY A 59 10.11 11.15 -23.11
N LYS A 60 10.74 10.03 -22.70
CA LYS A 60 10.45 9.35 -21.44
C LYS A 60 11.06 10.09 -20.24
N TYR A 61 10.60 9.71 -19.06
CA TYR A 61 11.02 10.29 -17.80
C TYR A 61 11.74 9.25 -16.95
N VAL A 62 12.85 9.65 -16.34
CA VAL A 62 13.56 8.88 -15.31
C VAL A 62 13.77 9.78 -14.11
N ALA A 63 13.85 9.21 -12.91
CA ALA A 63 14.16 9.93 -11.69
C ALA A 63 15.50 9.43 -11.14
N THR A 64 16.30 10.33 -10.59
CA THR A 64 17.43 9.92 -9.75
C THR A 64 16.89 9.26 -8.50
N LEU A 65 17.55 8.23 -7.97
CA LEU A 65 17.23 7.66 -6.65
C LEU A 65 17.42 8.72 -5.54
N PRO A 66 16.67 8.65 -4.42
CA PRO A 66 16.73 9.65 -3.37
C PRO A 66 18.15 9.87 -2.84
N PHE A 67 18.61 11.12 -2.85
CA PHE A 67 19.87 11.54 -2.27
C PHE A 67 19.61 12.16 -0.89
N PHE A 68 20.27 11.64 0.14
CA PHE A 68 20.14 12.12 1.51
C PHE A 68 21.25 13.13 1.81
N THR A 69 20.90 14.29 2.36
CA THR A 69 21.90 15.28 2.76
C THR A 69 22.58 14.91 4.08
N GLU A 70 23.81 15.41 4.28
CA GLU A 70 24.48 15.29 5.59
C GLU A 70 23.85 16.24 6.62
N THR A 71 23.32 17.38 6.16
CA THR A 71 22.57 18.40 6.91
C THR A 71 21.06 18.12 6.94
N ASP A 72 20.37 18.72 7.90
CA ASP A 72 18.92 18.55 8.09
C ASP A 72 18.09 19.08 6.90
N GLU A 73 18.57 20.13 6.21
CA GLU A 73 17.88 20.74 5.05
C GLU A 73 18.47 20.23 3.71
N TYR A 74 17.58 19.85 2.78
CA TYR A 74 17.94 19.44 1.43
C TYR A 74 18.35 20.64 0.57
N ASN A 75 19.56 20.58 0.00
CA ASN A 75 20.04 21.58 -0.95
C ASN A 75 20.02 21.05 -2.39
N PRO A 76 19.04 21.46 -3.24
CA PRO A 76 18.92 20.99 -4.62
C PRO A 76 20.15 21.34 -5.49
N TYR A 77 20.89 22.39 -5.13
CA TYR A 77 22.11 22.79 -5.82
C TYR A 77 23.27 21.80 -5.63
N ARG A 78 23.14 20.73 -4.84
CA ARG A 78 24.16 19.66 -4.84
C ARG A 78 24.01 18.68 -6.00
N LEU A 79 22.81 18.57 -6.57
CA LEU A 79 22.52 17.61 -7.65
C LEU A 79 22.37 18.27 -9.02
N LEU A 80 22.04 19.55 -9.06
CA LEU A 80 21.88 20.27 -10.33
C LEU A 80 23.23 20.32 -11.07
N PRO A 81 23.36 19.88 -12.33
CA PRO A 81 24.61 19.98 -13.07
C PRO A 81 24.97 21.45 -13.36
N VAL A 82 26.27 21.75 -13.49
CA VAL A 82 26.75 23.02 -14.05
C VAL A 82 27.70 22.75 -15.20
N ASP A 83 27.77 23.69 -16.13
CA ASP A 83 28.78 23.71 -17.17
C ASP A 83 30.14 24.21 -16.64
N GLU A 84 31.14 24.24 -17.50
CA GLU A 84 32.50 24.73 -17.22
C GLU A 84 32.54 26.20 -16.75
N THR A 85 31.45 26.95 -16.96
CA THR A 85 31.30 28.36 -16.53
C THR A 85 30.62 28.51 -15.17
N GLY A 86 30.20 27.40 -14.55
CA GLY A 86 29.46 27.39 -13.29
C GLY A 86 27.97 27.72 -13.44
N LYS A 87 27.43 27.72 -14.67
CA LYS A 87 26.01 27.95 -14.93
C LYS A 87 25.25 26.62 -15.00
N LEU A 88 24.00 26.60 -14.51
CA LEU A 88 23.13 25.42 -14.56
C LEU A 88 23.06 24.85 -15.98
N SER A 89 23.29 23.54 -16.08
CA SER A 89 23.32 22.80 -17.33
C SER A 89 22.54 21.49 -17.20
N HIS A 90 22.18 20.90 -18.34
CA HIS A 90 21.53 19.58 -18.36
C HIS A 90 22.57 18.47 -18.57
N PRO A 91 22.38 17.28 -17.97
CA PRO A 91 23.25 16.14 -18.23
C PRO A 91 23.15 15.71 -19.70
N PRO A 92 24.22 15.13 -20.29
CA PRO A 92 24.17 14.61 -21.66
C PRO A 92 23.00 13.61 -21.85
N GLY A 93 22.21 13.79 -22.91
CA GLY A 93 21.06 12.94 -23.23
C GLY A 93 19.79 13.20 -22.40
N PHE A 94 19.81 14.19 -21.50
CA PHE A 94 18.69 14.49 -20.61
C PHE A 94 18.39 16.00 -20.54
N ILE A 95 17.16 16.32 -20.13
CA ILE A 95 16.74 17.64 -19.69
C ILE A 95 16.30 17.51 -18.23
N CYS A 96 16.79 18.38 -17.36
CA CYS A 96 16.27 18.48 -16.00
C CYS A 96 14.84 18.99 -16.07
N TYR A 97 13.86 18.13 -15.80
CA TYR A 97 12.44 18.45 -15.97
C TYR A 97 11.80 18.91 -14.66
N ALA A 98 12.11 18.23 -13.56
CA ALA A 98 11.58 18.58 -12.24
C ALA A 98 12.60 18.31 -11.13
N LEU A 99 12.38 18.96 -9.99
CA LEU A 99 12.98 18.60 -8.71
C LEU A 99 11.95 17.88 -7.87
N TYR A 100 12.40 16.94 -7.04
CA TYR A 100 11.58 16.40 -5.96
C TYR A 100 12.36 16.44 -4.65
N HIS A 101 11.66 16.63 -3.54
CA HIS A 101 12.23 16.47 -2.21
C HIS A 101 11.19 16.02 -1.20
N SER A 102 11.64 15.75 0.02
CA SER A 102 10.82 15.44 1.18
C SER A 102 11.14 16.38 2.33
N HIS A 103 10.19 16.56 3.24
CA HIS A 103 10.44 17.16 4.55
C HIS A 103 10.67 16.09 5.61
N THR A 104 11.39 16.45 6.66
CA THR A 104 11.45 15.69 7.90
C THR A 104 10.18 15.88 8.71
N ASN A 105 9.84 14.87 9.52
CA ASN A 105 8.83 15.04 10.54
C ASN A 105 9.45 15.64 11.81
N ASP A 106 9.63 16.96 11.83
CA ASP A 106 10.20 17.69 12.98
C ASP A 106 9.20 17.88 14.13
N TYR A 107 8.02 17.22 14.06
CA TYR A 107 7.01 17.34 15.08
C TYR A 107 7.31 16.43 16.28
N GLU A 108 7.77 17.03 17.38
CA GLU A 108 7.65 16.43 18.71
C GLU A 108 6.31 16.82 19.36
N PRO A 109 5.40 15.86 19.63
CA PRO A 109 4.18 16.15 20.35
C PRO A 109 4.49 16.59 21.77
N SER A 110 4.26 17.87 22.05
CA SER A 110 4.19 18.34 23.44
C SER A 110 2.97 17.69 24.11
N PRO A 111 3.11 17.04 25.28
CA PRO A 111 1.97 16.52 26.04
C PRO A 111 0.95 17.60 26.46
N ALA A 112 1.27 18.88 26.26
CA ALA A 112 0.39 20.02 26.49
C ALA A 112 -0.49 20.41 25.28
N LYS A 113 -0.18 19.93 24.05
CA LYS A 113 -0.96 20.24 22.84
C LYS A 113 -1.96 19.12 22.55
N ASN A 114 -3.18 19.27 23.07
CA ASN A 114 -4.31 18.36 22.81
C ASN A 114 -5.25 18.86 21.70
N ASP A 115 -4.96 19.98 21.05
CA ASP A 115 -5.80 20.49 19.96
C ASP A 115 -5.44 19.79 18.64
N LEU A 116 -6.28 18.83 18.24
CA LEU A 116 -6.16 18.12 16.97
C LEU A 116 -6.10 19.09 15.77
N ARG A 117 -6.75 20.24 15.85
CA ARG A 117 -6.74 21.23 14.76
C ARG A 117 -5.35 21.85 14.56
N GLU A 118 -4.64 22.13 15.65
CA GLU A 118 -3.26 22.63 15.57
C GLU A 118 -2.32 21.55 15.02
N ILE A 119 -2.51 20.30 15.44
CA ILE A 119 -1.70 19.18 14.93
C ILE A 119 -1.93 18.96 13.44
N ALA A 120 -3.19 18.99 12.97
CA ALA A 120 -3.50 18.90 11.55
C ALA A 120 -2.90 20.05 10.72
N ALA A 121 -2.85 21.26 11.27
CA ALA A 121 -2.18 22.38 10.63
C ALA A 121 -0.66 22.11 10.51
N LEU A 122 -0.01 21.59 11.54
CA LEU A 122 1.42 21.21 11.48
C LEU A 122 1.68 20.12 10.43
N TYR A 123 0.87 19.05 10.40
CA TYR A 123 0.97 18.02 9.38
C TYR A 123 0.73 18.55 7.96
N THR A 124 -0.18 19.52 7.82
CA THR A 124 -0.43 20.20 6.54
C THR A 124 0.78 21.03 6.11
N ARG A 125 1.43 21.73 7.05
CA ARG A 125 2.68 22.46 6.80
C ARG A 125 3.78 21.53 6.30
N ASP A 126 3.99 20.40 6.98
CA ASP A 126 5.06 19.44 6.65
C ASP A 126 4.73 18.59 5.40
N SER A 127 3.52 18.75 4.87
CA SER A 127 3.07 18.15 3.60
C SER A 127 2.95 19.20 2.49
N PHE A 128 3.41 20.43 2.70
CA PHE A 128 3.34 21.53 1.75
C PHE A 128 4.68 22.28 1.63
N PHE A 129 4.92 22.92 0.49
CA PHE A 129 6.16 23.68 0.26
C PHE A 129 6.32 24.81 1.29
N THR A 130 7.44 24.82 2.01
CA THR A 130 7.76 25.93 2.93
C THR A 130 8.03 27.22 2.14
N PRO A 131 8.00 28.41 2.79
CA PRO A 131 8.41 29.64 2.13
C PRO A 131 9.82 29.55 1.50
N ASN A 132 10.76 28.92 2.18
CA ASN A 132 12.12 28.70 1.64
C ASN A 132 12.11 27.79 0.41
N ASP A 133 11.28 26.75 0.39
CA ASP A 133 11.11 25.92 -0.80
C ASP A 133 10.57 26.74 -1.97
N VAL A 134 9.57 27.58 -1.72
CA VAL A 134 8.96 28.42 -2.75
C VAL A 134 9.99 29.39 -3.31
N PHE A 135 10.71 30.14 -2.47
CA PHE A 135 11.78 31.05 -2.92
C PHE A 135 12.86 30.34 -3.74
N ARG A 136 13.23 29.10 -3.36
CA ARG A 136 14.19 28.31 -4.14
C ARG A 136 13.61 27.88 -5.48
N ASN A 137 12.37 27.40 -5.48
CA ASN A 137 11.67 26.91 -6.66
C ASN A 137 11.47 28.03 -7.69
N THR A 138 11.11 29.23 -7.24
CA THR A 138 10.93 30.41 -8.10
C THR A 138 12.26 30.94 -8.66
N ASP A 139 13.34 30.93 -7.86
CA ASP A 139 14.68 31.36 -8.31
C ASP A 139 15.20 30.51 -9.50
N ILE A 140 14.92 29.21 -9.47
CA ILE A 140 15.32 28.27 -10.54
C ILE A 140 14.23 28.00 -11.57
N ALA A 141 13.07 28.64 -11.48
CA ALA A 141 11.90 28.36 -12.33
C ALA A 141 12.18 28.50 -13.84
N THR A 142 13.14 29.34 -14.21
CA THR A 142 13.59 29.52 -15.61
C THR A 142 14.36 28.32 -16.15
N PHE A 143 14.93 27.48 -15.28
CA PHE A 143 15.64 26.25 -15.62
C PHE A 143 14.77 25.01 -15.36
N ILE A 144 14.13 24.93 -14.19
CA ILE A 144 13.22 23.86 -13.79
C ILE A 144 11.96 24.52 -13.22
N SER A 145 10.82 24.38 -13.91
CA SER A 145 9.55 25.01 -13.51
C SER A 145 8.60 24.07 -12.76
N VAL A 146 8.99 22.80 -12.56
CA VAL A 146 8.15 21.76 -11.93
C VAL A 146 8.84 21.23 -10.69
N HIS A 147 8.10 21.16 -9.59
CA HIS A 147 8.61 20.75 -8.29
C HIS A 147 7.63 19.79 -7.62
N TYR A 148 8.13 18.68 -7.09
CA TYR A 148 7.36 17.71 -6.35
C TYR A 148 7.76 17.72 -4.88
N LEU A 149 6.80 17.59 -3.99
CA LEU A 149 7.05 17.38 -2.57
C LEU A 149 6.41 16.07 -2.15
N SER A 150 7.25 15.17 -1.63
CA SER A 150 6.82 14.00 -0.88
C SER A 150 6.50 14.45 0.54
N GLY A 151 5.22 14.58 0.84
CA GLY A 151 4.71 14.98 2.14
C GLY A 151 4.43 13.79 3.05
N LEU A 152 4.12 14.09 4.32
CA LEU A 152 3.78 13.09 5.31
C LEU A 152 2.58 12.23 4.89
N ASN A 153 2.47 11.04 5.49
CA ASN A 153 1.41 10.07 5.25
C ASN A 153 1.22 9.66 3.78
N GLY A 154 2.32 9.67 3.02
CA GLY A 154 2.32 9.23 1.61
C GLY A 154 1.61 10.21 0.69
N SER A 155 1.58 11.50 1.02
CA SER A 155 1.12 12.51 0.07
C SER A 155 2.22 12.87 -0.91
N LEU A 156 1.84 13.12 -2.16
CA LEU A 156 2.72 13.63 -3.20
C LEU A 156 2.02 14.78 -3.89
N ILE A 157 2.59 15.98 -3.78
CA ILE A 157 2.08 17.17 -4.45
C ILE A 157 3.06 17.66 -5.50
N LYS A 158 2.52 18.42 -6.45
CA LYS A 158 3.24 19.01 -7.57
C LYS A 158 2.90 20.48 -7.64
N TYR A 159 3.93 21.32 -7.67
CA TYR A 159 3.84 22.74 -7.99
C TYR A 159 4.50 23.00 -9.34
N GLN A 160 3.84 23.80 -10.17
CA GLN A 160 4.39 24.27 -11.44
C GLN A 160 4.30 25.80 -11.51
N SER A 161 5.44 26.45 -11.75
CA SER A 161 5.55 27.90 -11.97
C SER A 161 4.80 28.30 -13.25
N LYS A 162 4.21 29.50 -13.23
CA LYS A 162 3.56 30.13 -14.40
C LYS A 162 4.40 31.22 -15.05
N GLY A 163 5.54 31.58 -14.45
CA GLY A 163 6.43 32.64 -14.91
C GLY A 163 6.78 33.64 -13.81
N ALA A 164 7.82 34.43 -14.08
CA ALA A 164 8.48 35.28 -13.09
C ALA A 164 7.55 36.28 -12.39
N GLU A 165 6.54 36.83 -13.07
CA GLU A 165 5.59 37.78 -12.47
C GLU A 165 4.70 37.10 -11.42
N GLN A 166 4.18 35.92 -11.74
CA GLN A 166 3.35 35.16 -10.81
C GLN A 166 4.17 34.56 -9.67
N ASP A 167 5.42 34.19 -9.96
CA ASP A 167 6.38 33.70 -8.98
C ASP A 167 6.73 34.80 -7.97
N ASP A 168 7.07 36.02 -8.43
CA ASP A 168 7.29 37.18 -7.56
C ASP A 168 6.08 37.45 -6.65
N ALA A 169 4.87 37.43 -7.21
CA ALA A 169 3.64 37.63 -6.42
C ALA A 169 3.40 36.49 -5.41
N LEU A 170 3.81 35.26 -5.73
CA LEU A 170 3.68 34.13 -4.82
C LEU A 170 4.63 34.28 -3.64
N GLU A 171 5.86 34.75 -3.88
CA GLU A 171 6.82 35.07 -2.83
C GLU A 171 6.25 36.09 -1.83
N ASP A 172 5.63 37.15 -2.33
CA ASP A 172 4.97 38.17 -1.51
C ASP A 172 3.85 37.55 -0.66
N VAL A 173 2.98 36.72 -1.26
CA VAL A 173 1.92 36.00 -0.53
C VAL A 173 2.49 35.10 0.57
N MET A 174 3.58 34.39 0.30
CA MET A 174 4.23 33.53 1.28
C MET A 174 4.71 34.31 2.50
N VAL A 175 5.28 35.51 2.27
CA VAL A 175 5.77 36.41 3.33
C VAL A 175 4.62 37.04 4.10
N GLU A 176 3.63 37.62 3.42
CA GLU A 176 2.50 38.28 4.06
C GLU A 176 1.67 37.32 4.91
N ALA A 177 1.50 36.08 4.44
CA ALA A 177 0.77 35.06 5.18
C ALA A 177 1.42 34.70 6.52
N MET A 178 2.74 34.86 6.69
CA MET A 178 3.42 34.58 7.96
C MET A 178 2.96 35.49 9.11
N PHE A 179 2.33 36.63 8.81
CA PHE A 179 1.82 37.57 9.81
C PHE A 179 0.36 37.31 10.22
N LYS A 180 -0.27 36.22 9.75
CA LYS A 180 -1.62 35.82 10.19
C LYS A 180 -1.60 35.33 11.64
N ALA A 181 -2.76 35.40 12.30
CA ALA A 181 -2.86 35.13 13.73
C ALA A 181 -2.69 33.64 14.07
N THR A 182 -3.05 32.76 13.15
CA THR A 182 -2.99 31.30 13.35
C THR A 182 -2.30 30.59 12.22
N LEU A 183 -1.60 29.48 12.51
CA LEU A 183 -0.99 28.64 11.48
C LEU A 183 -2.01 28.14 10.44
N PHE A 184 -3.26 27.93 10.86
CA PHE A 184 -4.35 27.55 9.97
C PHE A 184 -4.60 28.61 8.89
N GLU A 185 -4.63 29.89 9.27
CA GLU A 185 -4.78 31.01 8.34
C GLU A 185 -3.53 31.17 7.46
N VAL A 186 -2.33 31.04 8.03
CA VAL A 186 -1.06 31.06 7.28
C VAL A 186 -1.12 30.05 6.13
N LEU A 187 -1.40 28.78 6.44
CA LEU A 187 -1.42 27.70 5.45
C LEU A 187 -2.54 27.84 4.44
N THR A 188 -3.71 28.32 4.86
CA THR A 188 -4.83 28.56 3.96
C THR A 188 -4.44 29.58 2.88
N GLU A 189 -3.84 30.70 3.27
CA GLU A 189 -3.42 31.74 2.32
C GLU A 189 -2.26 31.27 1.44
N GLN A 190 -1.26 30.61 2.01
CA GLN A 190 -0.10 30.09 1.26
C GLN A 190 -0.50 29.05 0.20
N ILE A 191 -1.33 28.08 0.56
CA ILE A 191 -1.76 27.01 -0.36
C ILE A 191 -2.68 27.58 -1.44
N ARG A 192 -3.61 28.48 -1.09
CA ARG A 192 -4.44 29.17 -2.09
C ARG A 192 -3.60 30.04 -3.01
N GLY A 193 -2.61 30.75 -2.48
CA GLY A 193 -1.62 31.51 -3.25
C GLY A 193 -0.92 30.64 -4.28
N ALA A 194 -0.33 29.52 -3.85
CA ALA A 194 0.35 28.58 -4.74
C ALA A 194 -0.61 27.97 -5.80
N ALA A 195 -1.85 27.67 -5.42
CA ALA A 195 -2.87 27.12 -6.32
C ALA A 195 -3.34 28.13 -7.40
N THR A 196 -3.37 29.41 -7.06
CA THR A 196 -3.87 30.49 -7.93
C THR A 196 -2.78 31.09 -8.79
N LEU A 197 -1.64 31.46 -8.20
CA LEU A 197 -0.50 32.08 -8.86
C LEU A 197 0.37 31.06 -9.60
N GLY A 198 0.44 29.81 -9.13
CA GLY A 198 1.04 28.69 -9.85
C GLY A 198 0.01 27.68 -10.34
N LYS A 199 0.45 26.44 -10.53
CA LYS A 199 -0.42 25.27 -10.67
C LYS A 199 -0.03 24.24 -9.62
N LEU A 200 -0.81 24.18 -8.54
CA LEU A 200 -0.70 23.18 -7.49
C LEU A 200 -1.64 22.00 -7.79
N SER A 201 -1.11 20.78 -7.73
CA SER A 201 -1.85 19.53 -7.90
C SER A 201 -1.46 18.51 -6.84
N VAL A 202 -2.42 17.68 -6.43
CA VAL A 202 -2.20 16.52 -5.56
C VAL A 202 -2.14 15.26 -6.42
N ILE A 203 -0.96 14.67 -6.55
CA ILE A 203 -0.71 13.48 -7.37
C ILE A 203 -1.02 12.20 -6.58
N GLN A 204 -0.68 12.18 -5.29
CA GLN A 204 -1.09 11.15 -4.33
C GLN A 204 -1.63 11.84 -3.08
N SER A 205 -2.83 11.46 -2.66
CA SER A 205 -3.57 12.14 -1.59
C SER A 205 -3.42 11.44 -0.24
N SER A 206 -3.50 12.25 0.82
CA SER A 206 -3.61 11.84 2.22
C SER A 206 -4.74 12.62 2.90
N GLU A 207 -4.88 12.47 4.21
CA GLU A 207 -5.92 13.15 4.98
C GLU A 207 -5.82 14.68 4.94
N VAL A 208 -4.62 15.26 4.92
CA VAL A 208 -4.45 16.73 4.82
C VAL A 208 -4.97 17.28 3.49
N TRP A 209 -4.99 16.43 2.46
CA TRP A 209 -5.55 16.72 1.13
C TRP A 209 -7.00 16.21 0.97
N ARG A 210 -7.63 15.77 2.07
CA ARG A 210 -9.02 15.29 2.15
C ARG A 210 -9.32 14.12 1.19
N GLY A 211 -8.31 13.33 0.84
CA GLY A 211 -8.44 12.26 -0.15
C GLY A 211 -8.71 12.73 -1.58
N LYS A 212 -8.57 14.03 -1.86
CA LYS A 212 -8.74 14.61 -3.19
C LYS A 212 -7.41 14.57 -3.95
N VAL A 213 -7.48 14.26 -5.23
CA VAL A 213 -6.36 14.29 -6.20
C VAL A 213 -6.64 15.30 -7.30
N GLY A 214 -5.62 15.67 -8.06
CA GLY A 214 -5.69 16.66 -9.13
C GLY A 214 -5.51 18.09 -8.66
N ARG A 215 -5.94 19.04 -9.49
CA ARG A 215 -5.67 20.46 -9.30
C ARG A 215 -6.31 21.00 -8.03
N VAL A 216 -5.51 21.69 -7.20
CA VAL A 216 -5.99 22.41 -6.03
C VAL A 216 -6.60 23.74 -6.47
N GLY A 217 -7.80 24.05 -5.98
CA GLY A 217 -8.52 25.28 -6.27
C GLY A 217 -8.36 26.35 -5.20
N ALA A 218 -8.88 27.55 -5.48
CA ALA A 218 -8.94 28.65 -4.52
C ALA A 218 -9.91 28.38 -3.35
N ASP A 219 -10.80 27.39 -3.50
CA ASP A 219 -11.71 26.87 -2.48
C ASP A 219 -11.02 25.91 -1.49
N PHE A 220 -9.70 25.73 -1.59
CA PHE A 220 -8.95 24.91 -0.65
C PHE A 220 -9.21 25.34 0.79
N GLU A 221 -9.35 24.34 1.66
CA GLU A 221 -9.44 24.50 3.10
C GLU A 221 -8.57 23.46 3.77
N VAL A 222 -7.76 23.91 4.74
CA VAL A 222 -6.97 23.03 5.60
C VAL A 222 -7.88 21.98 6.23
N TYR A 223 -7.38 20.75 6.30
CA TYR A 223 -8.12 19.63 6.86
C TYR A 223 -8.48 19.86 8.33
N THR A 224 -9.70 19.49 8.71
CA THR A 224 -10.17 19.52 10.10
C THR A 224 -10.35 18.08 10.58
N PRO A 225 -9.60 17.64 11.60
CA PRO A 225 -9.73 16.30 12.15
C PRO A 225 -11.13 15.98 12.65
N SER A 226 -11.51 14.72 12.44
CA SER A 226 -12.74 14.13 12.96
C SER A 226 -12.41 12.95 13.86
N SER A 227 -13.42 12.41 14.56
CA SER A 227 -13.25 11.19 15.36
C SER A 227 -13.20 9.89 14.52
N TYR A 228 -13.30 10.01 13.18
CA TYR A 228 -13.39 8.89 12.25
C TYR A 228 -12.74 9.23 10.91
N LEU A 229 -11.69 8.48 10.55
CA LEU A 229 -11.01 8.65 9.27
C LEU A 229 -11.21 7.40 8.40
N ASP A 230 -12.08 7.50 7.40
CA ASP A 230 -12.26 6.50 6.33
C ASP A 230 -11.53 7.00 5.08
N LEU A 231 -10.23 6.70 5.03
CA LEU A 231 -9.39 7.03 3.89
C LEU A 231 -8.66 5.78 3.43
N ALA A 232 -8.69 5.53 2.11
CA ALA A 232 -7.88 4.48 1.53
C ALA A 232 -6.39 4.78 1.80
N PRO A 233 -5.55 3.76 2.04
CA PRO A 233 -4.12 3.96 2.28
C PRO A 233 -3.37 4.68 1.16
N ARG A 234 -3.84 4.54 -0.08
CA ARG A 234 -3.22 5.12 -1.28
C ARG A 234 -4.31 5.57 -2.24
N ILE A 235 -4.32 6.87 -2.55
CA ILE A 235 -5.27 7.50 -3.49
C ILE A 235 -4.44 8.27 -4.51
N VAL A 236 -4.49 7.87 -5.77
CA VAL A 236 -3.64 8.41 -6.84
C VAL A 236 -4.47 9.13 -7.90
N GLU A 237 -3.90 10.18 -8.49
CA GLU A 237 -4.47 10.83 -9.68
C GLU A 237 -4.35 9.88 -10.88
N HIS A 238 -5.47 9.65 -11.58
CA HIS A 238 -5.50 8.86 -12.82
C HIS A 238 -5.52 9.78 -14.06
N PRO A 239 -4.88 9.40 -15.19
CA PRO A 239 -4.15 8.15 -15.41
C PRO A 239 -2.82 8.07 -14.65
N ALA A 240 -2.52 6.86 -14.18
CA ALA A 240 -1.33 6.54 -13.43
C ALA A 240 -0.79 5.20 -13.93
N PHE A 241 0.51 5.14 -14.24
CA PHE A 241 1.16 3.94 -14.78
C PHE A 241 2.37 3.51 -13.97
N GLY A 242 2.83 2.30 -14.25
CA GLY A 242 4.13 1.82 -13.85
C GLY A 242 5.26 2.21 -14.80
N ALA A 243 6.41 1.57 -14.58
CA ALA A 243 7.55 1.69 -15.46
C ALA A 243 7.24 1.12 -16.86
N VAL A 244 7.98 1.59 -17.86
CA VAL A 244 7.98 0.98 -19.20
C VAL A 244 8.76 -0.33 -19.12
N ASN A 245 8.07 -1.43 -19.44
CA ASN A 245 8.62 -2.78 -19.43
C ASN A 245 8.94 -3.23 -20.87
N PRO A 246 10.12 -3.81 -21.13
CA PRO A 246 10.48 -4.29 -22.46
C PRO A 246 9.75 -5.60 -22.85
N THR A 247 9.19 -6.33 -21.88
CA THR A 247 8.47 -7.59 -22.12
C THR A 247 7.07 -7.58 -21.51
N LEU A 248 6.18 -8.41 -22.08
CA LEU A 248 4.83 -8.60 -21.54
C LEU A 248 4.88 -9.28 -20.17
N GLU A 249 5.80 -10.23 -19.97
CA GLU A 249 5.97 -10.95 -18.71
C GLU A 249 6.33 -10.01 -17.56
N GLU A 250 7.19 -9.02 -17.79
CA GLU A 250 7.52 -7.99 -16.81
C GLU A 250 6.34 -7.06 -16.52
N ALA A 251 5.58 -6.66 -17.55
CA ALA A 251 4.37 -5.86 -17.34
C ALA A 251 3.29 -6.61 -16.56
N ILE A 252 3.16 -7.93 -16.75
CA ILE A 252 2.26 -8.78 -15.96
C ILE A 252 2.74 -8.85 -14.50
N LYS A 253 4.05 -8.98 -14.27
CA LYS A 253 4.63 -8.96 -12.92
C LYS A 253 4.44 -7.60 -12.24
N ASP A 254 4.58 -6.49 -12.97
CA ASP A 254 4.32 -5.14 -12.46
C ASP A 254 2.82 -4.97 -12.10
N ALA A 255 1.91 -5.39 -12.98
CA ALA A 255 0.46 -5.39 -12.71
C ALA A 255 0.11 -6.24 -11.48
N LYS A 256 0.71 -7.42 -11.34
CA LYS A 256 0.56 -8.31 -10.17
C LYS A 256 1.06 -7.65 -8.88
N SER A 257 2.26 -7.07 -8.90
CA SER A 257 2.83 -6.34 -7.76
C SER A 257 1.92 -5.20 -7.29
N ARG A 258 1.41 -4.39 -8.22
CA ARG A 258 0.45 -3.31 -7.92
C ARG A 258 -0.85 -3.85 -7.36
N SER A 259 -1.37 -4.92 -7.93
CA SER A 259 -2.58 -5.60 -7.46
C SER A 259 -2.46 -6.09 -6.00
N HIS A 260 -1.29 -6.57 -5.60
CA HIS A 260 -1.01 -7.03 -4.23
C HIS A 260 -0.96 -5.89 -3.20
N GLN A 261 -0.74 -4.64 -3.63
CA GLN A 261 -0.79 -3.47 -2.75
C GLN A 261 -2.22 -3.05 -2.36
N SER A 262 -3.25 -3.62 -3.00
CA SER A 262 -4.65 -3.35 -2.71
C SER A 262 -5.36 -4.59 -2.18
N SER A 263 -6.06 -4.46 -1.06
CA SER A 263 -6.91 -5.53 -0.51
C SER A 263 -8.34 -5.52 -1.04
N GLU A 264 -8.78 -4.45 -1.70
CA GLU A 264 -10.11 -4.38 -2.30
C GLU A 264 -10.11 -5.00 -3.70
N ARG A 265 -11.29 -5.43 -4.16
CA ARG A 265 -11.48 -5.85 -5.56
C ARG A 265 -11.19 -4.68 -6.51
N HIS A 266 -10.57 -4.98 -7.64
CA HIS A 266 -10.12 -3.96 -8.56
C HIS A 266 -9.85 -4.51 -9.96
N TYR A 267 -9.68 -3.60 -10.91
CA TYR A 267 -9.18 -3.92 -12.25
C TYR A 267 -8.17 -2.87 -12.72
N GLY A 268 -7.50 -3.16 -13.82
CA GLY A 268 -6.70 -2.20 -14.56
C GLY A 268 -6.38 -2.73 -15.96
N VAL A 269 -5.43 -2.08 -16.63
CA VAL A 269 -5.05 -2.43 -18.00
C VAL A 269 -3.55 -2.55 -18.15
N ILE A 270 -3.16 -3.44 -19.06
CA ILE A 270 -1.82 -3.48 -19.65
C ILE A 270 -1.93 -2.87 -21.04
N LEU A 271 -1.07 -1.90 -21.33
CA LEU A 271 -0.96 -1.28 -22.64
C LEU A 271 0.31 -1.76 -23.34
N GLN A 272 0.26 -1.79 -24.67
CA GLN A 272 1.39 -2.10 -25.54
C GLN A 272 1.60 -0.95 -26.51
N HIS A 273 2.86 -0.62 -26.77
CA HIS A 273 3.22 0.37 -27.77
C HIS A 273 3.01 -0.19 -29.19
N LEU A 274 2.46 0.63 -30.10
CA LEU A 274 2.05 0.20 -31.45
C LEU A 274 3.21 -0.26 -32.35
N THR A 275 4.42 0.29 -32.13
CA THR A 275 5.59 0.04 -32.99
C THR A 275 6.82 -0.44 -32.25
N ARG A 276 6.79 -0.49 -30.92
CA ARG A 276 7.94 -0.83 -30.06
C ARG A 276 7.54 -1.96 -29.13
N GLN A 277 8.50 -2.78 -28.73
CA GLN A 277 8.28 -3.80 -27.69
C GLN A 277 8.34 -3.13 -26.31
N GLU A 278 7.31 -2.35 -26.01
CA GLU A 278 7.16 -1.62 -24.74
C GLU A 278 5.76 -1.86 -24.19
N PHE A 279 5.69 -2.14 -22.89
CA PHE A 279 4.47 -2.44 -22.18
C PHE A 279 4.40 -1.65 -20.87
N ILE A 280 3.22 -1.17 -20.50
CA ILE A 280 2.98 -0.48 -19.24
C ILE A 280 1.73 -1.03 -18.56
N ALA A 281 1.74 -1.13 -17.24
CA ALA A 281 0.56 -1.44 -16.44
C ALA A 281 0.00 -0.16 -15.81
N SER A 282 -1.32 -0.02 -15.77
CA SER A 282 -1.97 1.05 -15.00
C SER A 282 -1.87 0.80 -13.50
N GLU A 283 -2.15 1.81 -12.68
CA GLU A 283 -2.56 1.60 -11.30
C GLU A 283 -3.95 0.94 -11.24
N PRO A 284 -4.24 0.11 -10.23
CA PRO A 284 -5.57 -0.48 -10.03
C PRO A 284 -6.65 0.59 -9.79
N VAL A 285 -7.78 0.44 -10.48
CA VAL A 285 -9.02 1.17 -10.21
C VAL A 285 -9.83 0.37 -9.18
N LEU A 286 -10.09 0.99 -8.03
CA LEU A 286 -10.89 0.40 -6.94
C LEU A 286 -12.38 0.71 -7.11
N GLY A 287 -13.23 -0.06 -6.43
CA GLY A 287 -14.67 0.20 -6.34
C GLY A 287 -15.51 -0.63 -7.30
N GLU A 288 -16.26 0.03 -8.19
CA GLU A 288 -17.13 -0.68 -9.14
C GLU A 288 -16.30 -1.39 -10.19
N VAL A 289 -16.59 -2.67 -10.43
CA VAL A 289 -15.82 -3.55 -11.30
C VAL A 289 -16.41 -3.61 -12.71
N ASP A 290 -16.61 -2.43 -13.30
CA ASP A 290 -17.22 -2.24 -14.61
C ASP A 290 -16.21 -2.34 -15.78
N PHE A 291 -14.91 -2.42 -15.48
CA PHE A 291 -13.81 -2.36 -16.45
C PHE A 291 -13.85 -1.11 -17.34
N SER A 292 -14.41 -0.01 -16.83
CA SER A 292 -14.49 1.26 -17.55
C SER A 292 -13.13 1.94 -17.70
N LEU A 293 -12.71 2.13 -18.94
CA LEU A 293 -11.49 2.86 -19.24
C LEU A 293 -11.56 4.35 -18.90
N SER A 294 -12.75 4.94 -18.79
CA SER A 294 -12.86 6.34 -18.35
C SER A 294 -12.40 6.52 -16.90
N ARG A 295 -12.45 5.47 -16.08
CA ARG A 295 -11.90 5.50 -14.71
C ARG A 295 -10.38 5.30 -14.69
N VAL A 296 -9.85 4.58 -15.68
CA VAL A 296 -8.41 4.35 -15.82
C VAL A 296 -7.69 5.57 -16.37
N PHE A 297 -8.27 6.23 -17.39
CA PHE A 297 -7.64 7.32 -18.13
C PHE A 297 -8.22 8.71 -17.88
N GLY A 298 -9.31 8.81 -17.13
CA GLY A 298 -10.09 10.04 -17.05
C GLY A 298 -10.91 10.30 -18.33
N ALA A 299 -11.71 11.36 -18.29
CA ALA A 299 -12.41 11.88 -19.47
C ALA A 299 -11.48 12.85 -20.23
N GLY A 300 -11.26 12.62 -21.52
CA GLY A 300 -10.55 13.54 -22.39
C GLY A 300 -11.34 14.84 -22.62
N ALA A 301 -10.69 15.83 -23.25
CA ALA A 301 -11.27 17.16 -23.48
C ALA A 301 -12.60 17.14 -24.27
N GLU A 302 -12.83 16.11 -25.10
CA GLU A 302 -14.06 15.91 -25.88
C GLU A 302 -15.00 14.84 -25.28
N GLY A 303 -14.77 14.41 -24.04
CA GLY A 303 -15.60 13.41 -23.34
C GLY A 303 -15.30 11.95 -23.71
N GLY A 304 -14.33 11.69 -24.59
CA GLY A 304 -13.83 10.36 -24.93
C GLY A 304 -12.69 9.87 -24.03
N VAL A 305 -12.39 8.57 -24.07
CA VAL A 305 -11.22 7.98 -23.39
C VAL A 305 -9.96 8.24 -24.22
N GLN A 306 -8.96 8.91 -23.63
CA GLN A 306 -7.68 9.18 -24.30
C GLN A 306 -6.57 8.28 -23.75
N LEU A 307 -6.09 7.35 -24.58
CA LEU A 307 -4.93 6.52 -24.25
C LEU A 307 -3.63 7.34 -24.38
N PRO A 308 -2.55 6.94 -23.68
CA PRO A 308 -1.21 7.46 -23.94
C PRO A 308 -0.88 7.37 -25.44
N HIS A 309 -0.23 8.41 -25.97
CA HIS A 309 0.10 8.48 -27.39
C HIS A 309 0.97 7.30 -27.81
N GLY A 310 0.60 6.62 -28.90
CA GLY A 310 1.33 5.46 -29.42
C GLY A 310 1.05 4.14 -28.70
N TYR A 311 0.09 4.11 -27.77
CA TYR A 311 -0.29 2.90 -27.03
C TYR A 311 -1.71 2.42 -27.37
N GLU A 312 -1.89 1.11 -27.31
CA GLU A 312 -3.19 0.43 -27.35
C GLU A 312 -3.37 -0.49 -26.14
N VAL A 313 -4.62 -0.89 -25.86
CA VAL A 313 -4.90 -1.87 -24.80
C VAL A 313 -4.43 -3.25 -25.25
N HIS A 314 -3.45 -3.81 -24.55
CA HIS A 314 -3.03 -5.20 -24.74
C HIS A 314 -3.93 -6.17 -23.98
N GLY A 315 -4.37 -5.82 -22.78
CA GLY A 315 -5.23 -6.66 -21.96
C GLY A 315 -5.71 -5.99 -20.69
N PHE A 316 -6.67 -6.62 -20.02
CA PHE A 316 -7.14 -6.19 -18.70
C PHE A 316 -6.51 -7.07 -17.62
N TYR A 317 -6.36 -6.55 -16.41
CA TYR A 317 -6.09 -7.37 -15.25
C TYR A 317 -7.10 -7.10 -14.13
N CYS A 318 -7.33 -8.06 -13.25
CA CYS A 318 -8.21 -7.90 -12.10
C CYS A 318 -7.84 -8.80 -10.93
N ALA A 319 -8.37 -8.48 -9.75
CA ALA A 319 -8.31 -9.35 -8.57
C ALA A 319 -9.59 -9.22 -7.75
N SER A 320 -10.01 -10.32 -7.11
CA SER A 320 -11.12 -10.35 -6.15
C SER A 320 -10.78 -9.55 -4.89
N SER A 321 -11.69 -9.41 -3.93
CA SER A 321 -11.32 -8.87 -2.61
C SER A 321 -10.37 -9.84 -1.90
N LEU A 322 -9.39 -9.33 -1.16
CA LEU A 322 -8.55 -10.17 -0.30
C LEU A 322 -9.38 -10.77 0.83
N TYR A 323 -10.35 -10.02 1.36
CA TYR A 323 -11.14 -10.44 2.50
C TYR A 323 -12.54 -10.86 2.13
N HIS A 324 -12.94 -11.97 2.73
CA HIS A 324 -14.29 -12.50 2.66
C HIS A 324 -14.81 -12.74 4.06
N SER A 325 -15.98 -12.20 4.38
CA SER A 325 -16.65 -12.51 5.65
C SER A 325 -16.94 -14.01 5.73
N PRO A 326 -16.73 -14.68 6.88
CA PRO A 326 -17.08 -16.09 7.05
C PRO A 326 -18.54 -16.42 6.70
N LYS A 327 -19.44 -15.43 6.82
CA LYS A 327 -20.87 -15.51 6.45
C LYS A 327 -21.13 -15.39 4.95
N ARG A 328 -20.14 -14.96 4.17
CA ARG A 328 -20.16 -14.82 2.70
C ARG A 328 -19.14 -15.73 2.05
N LEU A 329 -19.01 -16.94 2.59
CA LEU A 329 -18.20 -18.00 2.02
C LEU A 329 -19.11 -19.20 1.75
N PRO A 330 -18.90 -19.90 0.61
CA PRO A 330 -19.65 -21.10 0.31
C PRO A 330 -19.40 -22.21 1.35
N PRO A 331 -20.31 -23.20 1.46
CA PRO A 331 -20.13 -24.34 2.36
C PRO A 331 -19.00 -25.30 1.92
N ARG A 332 -18.66 -25.29 0.63
CA ARG A 332 -17.55 -26.06 0.01
C ARG A 332 -16.67 -25.11 -0.80
N ASP A 333 -15.44 -25.51 -1.10
CA ASP A 333 -14.50 -24.75 -1.94
C ASP A 333 -14.23 -23.31 -1.46
N ARG A 334 -14.10 -23.13 -0.14
CA ARG A 334 -13.90 -21.82 0.50
C ARG A 334 -12.60 -21.18 0.03
N GLY A 335 -11.52 -21.96 -0.08
CA GLY A 335 -10.24 -21.50 -0.59
C GLY A 335 -10.35 -21.02 -2.03
N LEU A 336 -10.98 -21.81 -2.91
CA LEU A 336 -11.17 -21.42 -4.32
C LEU A 336 -11.98 -20.13 -4.45
N PHE A 337 -13.04 -19.99 -3.66
CA PHE A 337 -13.87 -18.78 -3.69
C PHE A 337 -13.09 -17.54 -3.26
N LYS A 338 -12.22 -17.65 -2.24
CA LYS A 338 -11.38 -16.54 -1.77
C LYS A 338 -10.35 -16.11 -2.81
N HIS A 339 -9.80 -17.07 -3.56
CA HIS A 339 -8.63 -16.85 -4.40
C HIS A 339 -8.92 -16.69 -5.90
N PHE A 340 -10.17 -16.90 -6.33
CA PHE A 340 -10.64 -16.63 -7.70
C PHE A 340 -11.72 -15.53 -7.73
N ILE A 341 -12.04 -15.02 -8.92
CA ILE A 341 -13.08 -14.00 -9.11
C ILE A 341 -14.47 -14.62 -9.24
N ASP A 342 -15.49 -13.89 -8.80
CA ASP A 342 -16.88 -14.32 -8.93
C ASP A 342 -17.38 -14.32 -10.41
N PRO A 343 -18.44 -15.07 -10.71
CA PRO A 343 -18.97 -15.24 -12.07
C PRO A 343 -19.34 -13.95 -12.79
N GLU A 344 -20.01 -13.04 -12.10
CA GLU A 344 -20.46 -11.76 -12.64
C GLU A 344 -19.26 -10.85 -12.92
N PHE A 345 -18.25 -10.85 -12.04
CA PHE A 345 -17.01 -10.11 -12.24
C PHE A 345 -16.20 -10.66 -13.43
N LEU A 346 -16.11 -11.99 -13.60
CA LEU A 346 -15.50 -12.58 -14.80
C LEU A 346 -16.23 -12.16 -16.07
N LEU A 347 -17.56 -12.22 -16.09
CA LEU A 347 -18.33 -11.85 -17.27
C LEU A 347 -18.14 -10.36 -17.61
N ALA A 348 -18.09 -9.47 -16.63
CA ALA A 348 -17.81 -8.04 -16.86
C ALA A 348 -16.44 -7.85 -17.53
N GLY A 349 -15.40 -8.55 -17.05
CA GLY A 349 -14.06 -8.49 -17.63
C GLY A 349 -14.02 -9.03 -19.06
N ILE A 350 -14.71 -10.13 -19.34
CA ILE A 350 -14.78 -10.71 -20.69
C ILE A 350 -15.58 -9.82 -21.65
N LYS A 351 -16.65 -9.18 -21.19
CA LYS A 351 -17.38 -8.17 -21.98
C LYS A 351 -16.47 -7.01 -22.36
N ALA A 352 -15.67 -6.49 -21.42
CA ALA A 352 -14.72 -5.43 -21.69
C ALA A 352 -13.60 -5.87 -22.64
N ALA A 353 -13.08 -7.09 -22.47
CA ALA A 353 -12.06 -7.67 -23.32
C ALA A 353 -12.51 -7.90 -24.78
N CYS A 354 -13.80 -8.11 -25.03
CA CYS A 354 -14.36 -8.31 -26.38
C CYS A 354 -14.86 -7.03 -27.06
N SER A 355 -15.00 -5.90 -26.36
CA SER A 355 -15.72 -4.72 -26.89
C SER A 355 -14.87 -3.71 -27.65
N ARG A 356 -13.54 -3.81 -27.58
CA ARG A 356 -12.65 -2.68 -27.90
C ARG A 356 -11.86 -2.76 -29.19
N THR A 357 -11.58 -3.98 -29.62
CA THR A 357 -10.61 -4.28 -30.67
C THR A 357 -11.31 -5.17 -31.70
N GLU A 358 -10.84 -5.15 -32.94
CA GLU A 358 -11.32 -6.10 -33.97
C GLU A 358 -11.15 -7.57 -33.52
N ARG A 359 -10.25 -7.81 -32.55
CA ARG A 359 -9.96 -9.10 -31.95
C ARG A 359 -9.98 -9.00 -30.43
N PRO A 360 -10.61 -9.93 -29.70
CA PRO A 360 -10.62 -9.90 -28.24
C PRO A 360 -9.22 -9.87 -27.62
N VAL A 361 -9.07 -9.19 -26.49
CA VAL A 361 -7.81 -9.11 -25.72
C VAL A 361 -7.82 -10.05 -24.50
N PRO A 362 -6.66 -10.45 -23.96
CA PRO A 362 -6.60 -11.24 -22.72
C PRO A 362 -7.13 -10.49 -21.49
N LEU A 363 -7.71 -11.26 -20.56
CA LEU A 363 -7.98 -10.87 -19.18
C LEU A 363 -7.05 -11.67 -18.25
N TYR A 364 -6.25 -10.97 -17.46
CA TYR A 364 -5.36 -11.54 -16.45
C TYR A 364 -6.01 -11.49 -15.07
N ILE A 365 -6.15 -12.63 -14.41
CA ILE A 365 -6.70 -12.74 -13.06
C ILE A 365 -5.54 -12.95 -12.09
N ASN A 366 -5.27 -11.94 -11.27
CA ASN A 366 -4.30 -12.03 -10.18
C ASN A 366 -5.00 -12.70 -9.00
N ALA A 367 -4.79 -14.00 -8.83
CA ALA A 367 -5.34 -14.78 -7.74
C ALA A 367 -4.73 -14.31 -6.42
N ARG A 368 -5.54 -14.24 -5.35
CA ARG A 368 -5.11 -13.66 -4.05
C ARG A 368 -4.03 -14.47 -3.33
N GLU A 369 -3.85 -15.73 -3.71
CA GLU A 369 -2.79 -16.59 -3.17
C GLU A 369 -1.47 -16.47 -3.96
N GLY A 370 -1.48 -15.82 -5.13
CA GLY A 370 -0.27 -15.48 -5.89
C GLY A 370 -0.25 -15.98 -7.33
N ALA A 371 -1.15 -16.85 -7.79
CA ALA A 371 -1.17 -17.24 -9.19
C ALA A 371 -1.60 -16.08 -10.10
N VAL A 372 -1.17 -16.15 -11.35
CA VAL A 372 -1.72 -15.33 -12.43
C VAL A 372 -2.32 -16.26 -13.47
N LEU A 373 -3.59 -16.01 -13.78
CA LEU A 373 -4.35 -16.78 -14.76
C LEU A 373 -4.63 -15.90 -15.97
N ARG A 374 -4.48 -16.44 -17.17
CA ARG A 374 -4.86 -15.76 -18.41
C ARG A 374 -6.14 -16.37 -18.95
N VAL A 375 -7.13 -15.53 -19.15
CA VAL A 375 -8.34 -15.84 -19.89
C VAL A 375 -8.23 -15.22 -21.27
N MET A 376 -8.25 -16.05 -22.32
CA MET A 376 -8.28 -15.60 -23.71
C MET A 376 -9.68 -15.82 -24.29
N PRO A 377 -10.50 -14.76 -24.43
CA PRO A 377 -11.82 -14.87 -25.01
C PRO A 377 -11.80 -14.98 -26.54
N ASP A 378 -12.89 -15.51 -27.08
CA ASP A 378 -13.25 -15.48 -28.49
C ASP A 378 -14.60 -14.75 -28.69
N ASN A 379 -15.02 -14.63 -29.95
CA ASN A 379 -16.25 -13.91 -30.31
C ASN A 379 -17.54 -14.52 -29.72
N ASN A 380 -17.51 -15.76 -29.25
CA ASN A 380 -18.64 -16.43 -28.61
C ASN A 380 -18.52 -16.53 -27.08
N SER A 381 -17.40 -16.11 -26.48
CA SER A 381 -17.18 -16.24 -25.04
C SER A 381 -18.21 -15.47 -24.22
N VAL A 382 -18.56 -14.25 -24.61
CA VAL A 382 -19.57 -13.44 -23.90
C VAL A 382 -20.94 -14.15 -23.89
N ARG A 383 -21.37 -14.68 -25.05
CA ARG A 383 -22.65 -15.39 -25.15
C ARG A 383 -22.66 -16.62 -24.23
N ARG A 384 -21.65 -17.49 -24.39
CA ARG A 384 -21.56 -18.74 -23.62
C ARG A 384 -21.46 -18.50 -22.12
N LEU A 385 -20.65 -17.54 -21.67
CA LEU A 385 -20.56 -17.21 -20.25
C LEU A 385 -21.84 -16.54 -19.71
N SER A 386 -22.55 -15.76 -20.53
CA SER A 386 -23.85 -15.19 -20.14
C SER A 386 -24.90 -16.29 -19.91
N GLU A 387 -24.93 -17.31 -20.78
CA GLU A 387 -25.82 -18.47 -20.64
C GLU A 387 -25.55 -19.27 -19.34
N LEU A 388 -24.31 -19.32 -18.86
CA LEU A 388 -23.95 -20.00 -17.61
C LEU A 388 -24.48 -19.30 -16.36
N ILE A 389 -24.76 -18.00 -16.42
CA ILE A 389 -25.21 -17.20 -15.28
C ILE A 389 -26.66 -16.71 -15.41
N ASP A 390 -27.31 -16.93 -16.55
CA ASP A 390 -28.67 -16.45 -16.81
C ASP A 390 -29.72 -17.16 -15.92
N GLU A 391 -30.44 -16.38 -15.11
CA GLU A 391 -31.50 -16.86 -14.24
C GLU A 391 -32.83 -17.12 -14.97
N SER A 392 -32.98 -16.67 -16.21
CA SER A 392 -34.20 -16.84 -17.00
C SER A 392 -34.13 -18.03 -17.98
N GLY A 393 -32.92 -18.53 -18.28
CA GLY A 393 -32.69 -19.58 -19.25
C GLY A 393 -32.94 -21.02 -18.75
N ALA A 394 -33.09 -21.97 -19.68
CA ALA A 394 -33.29 -23.40 -19.38
C ALA A 394 -31.98 -24.13 -18.98
N ALA A 395 -30.83 -23.47 -19.02
CA ALA A 395 -29.54 -24.07 -18.70
C ALA A 395 -29.44 -24.45 -17.21
N SER A 396 -28.91 -25.64 -16.94
CA SER A 396 -28.60 -26.15 -15.61
C SER A 396 -27.28 -26.94 -15.68
N PRO A 397 -26.36 -26.77 -14.71
CA PRO A 397 -26.43 -25.89 -13.54
C PRO A 397 -26.15 -24.41 -13.85
N ARG A 398 -26.62 -23.50 -12.97
CA ARG A 398 -26.43 -22.04 -13.09
C ARG A 398 -25.37 -21.55 -12.13
N TYR A 399 -24.34 -20.91 -12.66
CA TYR A 399 -23.16 -20.49 -11.90
C TYR A 399 -23.22 -19.01 -11.52
N THR A 400 -24.32 -18.53 -10.93
CA THR A 400 -24.37 -17.19 -10.34
C THR A 400 -23.58 -17.15 -9.03
N ARG A 401 -23.07 -15.98 -8.63
CA ARG A 401 -22.41 -15.83 -7.32
C ARG A 401 -23.30 -16.29 -6.17
N ASN A 402 -24.61 -16.02 -6.25
CA ASN A 402 -25.57 -16.45 -5.24
C ASN A 402 -25.66 -17.97 -5.13
N ASN A 403 -25.64 -18.68 -6.26
CA ASN A 403 -25.68 -20.14 -6.29
C ASN A 403 -24.40 -20.76 -5.73
N VAL A 404 -23.23 -20.19 -6.07
CA VAL A 404 -21.95 -20.61 -5.47
C VAL A 404 -21.99 -20.41 -3.96
N LEU A 405 -22.40 -19.22 -3.49
CA LEU A 405 -22.47 -18.90 -2.06
C LEU A 405 -23.47 -19.78 -1.30
N ALA A 406 -24.61 -20.11 -1.91
CA ALA A 406 -25.60 -21.02 -1.35
C ALA A 406 -25.14 -22.49 -1.36
N GLY A 407 -24.06 -22.82 -2.10
CA GLY A 407 -23.57 -24.18 -2.27
C GLY A 407 -24.43 -25.03 -3.21
N THR A 408 -25.30 -24.42 -4.02
CA THR A 408 -26.09 -25.14 -5.03
C THR A 408 -25.22 -25.61 -6.20
N VAL A 409 -24.11 -24.91 -6.44
CA VAL A 409 -23.04 -25.30 -7.36
C VAL A 409 -21.69 -25.17 -6.66
N ALA A 410 -20.74 -26.04 -6.98
CA ALA A 410 -19.39 -25.97 -6.44
C ALA A 410 -18.57 -24.91 -7.20
N MET A 411 -17.66 -24.22 -6.50
CA MET A 411 -16.78 -23.22 -7.12
C MET A 411 -15.83 -23.90 -8.11
N ARG A 412 -15.36 -25.11 -7.80
CA ARG A 412 -14.56 -25.91 -8.71
C ARG A 412 -15.31 -26.22 -10.01
N ASP A 413 -16.58 -26.62 -9.93
CA ASP A 413 -17.37 -26.95 -11.11
C ASP A 413 -17.58 -25.72 -12.01
N TYR A 414 -17.77 -24.55 -11.39
CA TYR A 414 -17.77 -23.27 -12.09
C TYR A 414 -16.44 -23.04 -12.85
N ILE A 415 -15.30 -23.15 -12.17
CA ILE A 415 -13.97 -22.94 -12.77
C ILE A 415 -13.74 -23.90 -13.95
N CYS A 416 -14.01 -25.20 -13.77
CA CYS A 416 -13.85 -26.19 -14.84
C CYS A 416 -14.78 -25.91 -16.02
N THR A 417 -16.02 -25.44 -15.78
CA THR A 417 -16.96 -25.07 -16.83
C THR A 417 -16.51 -23.82 -17.59
N VAL A 418 -15.98 -22.82 -16.88
CA VAL A 418 -15.33 -21.66 -17.51
C VAL A 418 -14.17 -22.11 -18.39
N ALA A 419 -13.30 -22.98 -17.89
CA ALA A 419 -12.14 -23.49 -18.62
C ALA A 419 -12.51 -24.32 -19.88
N ALA A 420 -13.67 -24.97 -19.87
CA ALA A 420 -14.24 -25.63 -21.05
C ALA A 420 -14.86 -24.63 -22.05
N THR A 421 -15.32 -23.47 -21.56
CA THR A 421 -16.00 -22.44 -22.33
C THR A 421 -15.03 -21.44 -22.96
N VAL A 422 -13.95 -21.09 -22.26
CA VAL A 422 -12.97 -20.10 -22.69
C VAL A 422 -11.56 -20.64 -22.47
N GLN A 423 -10.57 -20.15 -23.19
CA GLN A 423 -9.19 -20.58 -22.95
C GLN A 423 -8.68 -19.97 -21.63
N LEU A 424 -8.72 -20.76 -20.56
CA LEU A 424 -8.12 -20.46 -19.27
C LEU A 424 -6.73 -21.13 -19.17
N SER A 425 -5.72 -20.39 -18.72
CA SER A 425 -4.36 -20.92 -18.53
C SER A 425 -3.69 -20.31 -17.32
N VAL A 426 -2.92 -21.11 -16.58
CA VAL A 426 -2.01 -20.64 -15.53
C VAL A 426 -0.75 -20.11 -16.22
N ILE A 427 -0.37 -18.87 -15.91
CA ILE A 427 0.88 -18.25 -16.41
C ILE A 427 1.89 -17.96 -15.30
N ASP A 428 1.42 -17.86 -14.06
CA ASP A 428 2.26 -17.85 -12.86
C ASP A 428 1.66 -18.84 -11.86
N ALA A 429 2.45 -19.82 -11.44
CA ALA A 429 2.00 -21.06 -10.80
C ALA A 429 2.06 -21.00 -9.28
N THR A 430 1.16 -21.73 -8.63
CA THR A 430 1.08 -21.89 -7.18
C THR A 430 0.59 -23.29 -6.81
N ASP A 431 0.72 -23.66 -5.53
CA ASP A 431 0.24 -24.95 -5.02
C ASP A 431 -1.26 -25.17 -5.33
N MET A 432 -2.08 -24.10 -5.29
CA MET A 432 -3.51 -24.19 -5.62
C MET A 432 -3.74 -24.51 -7.09
N TRP A 433 -3.15 -23.74 -8.01
CA TRP A 433 -3.45 -23.82 -9.43
C TRP A 433 -2.65 -24.89 -10.18
N GLY A 434 -1.51 -25.30 -9.64
CA GLY A 434 -0.58 -26.24 -10.26
C GLY A 434 0.32 -25.56 -11.29
N ALA A 435 0.92 -26.37 -12.16
CA ALA A 435 1.92 -25.93 -13.13
C ALA A 435 1.36 -24.97 -14.18
N VAL A 436 2.26 -24.15 -14.76
CA VAL A 436 1.97 -23.28 -15.91
C VAL A 436 1.42 -24.11 -17.07
N GLY A 437 0.31 -23.68 -17.66
CA GLY A 437 -0.35 -24.40 -18.74
C GLY A 437 -1.86 -24.21 -18.78
N ARG A 438 -2.52 -24.97 -19.67
CA ARG A 438 -3.98 -24.89 -19.85
C ARG A 438 -4.69 -25.49 -18.64
N VAL A 439 -5.70 -24.77 -18.13
CA VAL A 439 -6.69 -25.34 -17.21
C VAL A 439 -7.73 -26.05 -18.05
N ASP A 440 -7.98 -27.33 -17.77
CA ASP A 440 -8.97 -28.13 -18.47
C ASP A 440 -10.11 -28.58 -17.54
N ALA A 441 -11.09 -29.30 -18.08
CA ALA A 441 -12.25 -29.76 -17.32
C ALA A 441 -11.90 -30.76 -16.19
N HIS A 442 -10.73 -31.39 -16.23
CA HIS A 442 -10.24 -32.34 -15.24
C HIS A 442 -9.30 -31.70 -14.21
N TRP A 443 -9.10 -30.38 -14.29
CA TRP A 443 -8.28 -29.67 -13.32
C TRP A 443 -8.74 -29.93 -11.89
N GLN A 444 -7.77 -30.10 -11.00
CA GLN A 444 -7.98 -30.31 -9.58
C GLN A 444 -7.10 -29.33 -8.82
N PRO A 445 -7.67 -28.56 -7.89
CA PRO A 445 -6.86 -27.70 -7.05
C PRO A 445 -5.92 -28.55 -6.20
N TYR A 446 -4.73 -28.04 -5.89
CA TYR A 446 -3.81 -28.73 -4.99
C TYR A 446 -3.37 -30.13 -5.47
N LYS A 447 -3.38 -30.40 -6.78
CA LYS A 447 -2.95 -31.69 -7.34
C LYS A 447 -1.46 -31.97 -7.13
N HIS A 448 -0.64 -30.92 -7.13
CA HIS A 448 0.82 -30.99 -7.06
C HIS A 448 1.36 -30.09 -5.95
N VAL A 449 0.79 -30.20 -4.75
CA VAL A 449 1.24 -29.40 -3.59
C VAL A 449 2.59 -29.86 -3.12
N THR A 450 3.43 -28.87 -2.81
CA THR A 450 4.71 -29.11 -2.16
C THR A 450 4.48 -29.54 -0.70
N GLU A 451 5.02 -30.70 -0.31
CA GLU A 451 5.00 -31.13 1.09
C GLU A 451 5.67 -30.06 1.96
N ARG A 452 5.07 -29.75 3.11
CA ARG A 452 5.57 -28.70 3.99
C ARG A 452 6.60 -29.27 4.94
N ASP A 453 7.71 -28.56 5.06
CA ASP A 453 8.68 -28.84 6.11
C ASP A 453 8.11 -28.47 7.49
N TRP A 454 8.52 -29.24 8.49
CA TRP A 454 8.07 -29.11 9.86
C TRP A 454 9.24 -28.81 10.79
N SER A 455 9.01 -27.97 11.79
CA SER A 455 9.99 -27.73 12.85
C SER A 455 10.27 -29.01 13.66
N PRO A 456 11.27 -28.99 14.56
CA PRO A 456 11.38 -30.00 15.61
C PRO A 456 10.12 -30.07 16.48
N ALA A 457 10.06 -31.12 17.31
CA ALA A 457 8.96 -31.34 18.25
C ALA A 457 9.26 -30.71 19.61
N PHE A 458 8.27 -30.00 20.17
CA PHE A 458 8.36 -29.27 21.43
C PHE A 458 7.27 -29.72 22.41
N ARG A 459 7.44 -29.40 23.69
CA ARG A 459 6.50 -29.81 24.76
C ARG A 459 5.21 -29.00 24.79
N ASP A 460 5.24 -27.77 24.29
CA ASP A 460 4.10 -26.85 24.26
C ASP A 460 4.18 -25.92 23.04
N ALA A 461 3.05 -25.28 22.72
CA ALA A 461 2.93 -24.39 21.57
C ALA A 461 3.73 -23.08 21.70
N ASP A 462 4.00 -22.61 22.92
CA ASP A 462 4.75 -21.36 23.14
C ASP A 462 6.24 -21.57 22.79
N ALA A 463 6.80 -22.73 23.13
CA ALA A 463 8.14 -23.14 22.74
C ALA A 463 8.29 -23.26 21.20
N VAL A 464 7.26 -23.77 20.52
CA VAL A 464 7.24 -23.77 19.04
C VAL A 464 7.24 -22.34 18.50
N ALA A 465 6.37 -21.46 19.04
CA ALA A 465 6.29 -20.08 18.59
C ALA A 465 7.61 -19.31 18.79
N LEU A 466 8.31 -19.57 19.90
CA LEU A 466 9.65 -19.03 20.17
C LEU A 466 10.69 -19.53 19.14
N HIS A 467 10.65 -20.82 18.81
CA HIS A 467 11.53 -21.39 17.79
C HIS A 467 11.27 -20.75 16.42
N VAL A 468 10.01 -20.68 15.98
CA VAL A 468 9.65 -20.05 14.71
C VAL A 468 10.05 -18.57 14.68
N HIS A 469 9.82 -17.83 15.78
CA HIS A 469 10.20 -16.43 15.89
C HIS A 469 11.70 -16.18 15.66
N GLN A 470 12.57 -17.13 16.04
CA GLN A 470 14.01 -17.04 15.81
C GLN A 470 14.43 -17.34 14.37
N HIS A 471 13.62 -18.08 13.62
CA HIS A 471 13.94 -18.56 12.26
C HIS A 471 13.15 -17.83 11.16
N ILE A 472 12.10 -17.10 11.52
CA ILE A 472 11.29 -16.38 10.56
C ILE A 472 12.09 -15.24 9.93
N LYS A 473 12.03 -15.16 8.61
CA LYS A 473 12.62 -14.04 7.88
C LYS A 473 11.88 -12.76 8.23
N ARG A 474 12.65 -11.69 8.45
CA ARG A 474 12.14 -10.35 8.70
C ARG A 474 12.33 -9.52 7.44
N GLU A 475 11.42 -9.67 6.49
CA GLU A 475 11.34 -8.85 5.28
C GLU A 475 10.18 -7.86 5.45
N SER A 476 10.42 -6.57 5.23
CA SER A 476 9.44 -5.51 5.49
C SER A 476 8.31 -5.46 4.45
N ASP A 477 8.50 -6.08 3.28
CA ASP A 477 7.57 -6.08 2.16
C ASP A 477 6.65 -7.30 2.12
N ARG A 478 6.83 -8.29 3.01
CA ARG A 478 6.08 -9.55 3.02
C ARG A 478 5.53 -9.89 4.39
N VAL A 479 4.38 -10.55 4.37
CA VAL A 479 3.82 -11.20 5.55
C VAL A 479 4.29 -12.64 5.56
N PHE A 480 4.67 -13.15 6.72
CA PHE A 480 5.00 -14.57 6.89
C PHE A 480 4.08 -15.18 7.92
N GLY A 481 3.66 -16.42 7.70
CA GLY A 481 2.86 -17.13 8.68
C GLY A 481 2.81 -18.62 8.48
N GLY A 482 2.19 -19.31 9.42
CA GLY A 482 2.04 -20.75 9.40
C GLY A 482 1.18 -21.27 10.54
N LEU A 483 1.21 -22.58 10.70
CA LEU A 483 0.37 -23.30 11.65
C LEU A 483 1.24 -23.94 12.72
N ILE A 484 0.77 -23.91 13.97
CA ILE A 484 1.28 -24.77 15.04
C ILE A 484 0.28 -25.90 15.22
N CYS A 485 0.77 -27.13 15.16
CA CYS A 485 -0.01 -28.34 15.29
C CYS A 485 0.44 -29.16 16.50
N GLN A 486 -0.52 -29.75 17.19
CA GLN A 486 -0.29 -30.84 18.13
C GLN A 486 -0.26 -32.15 17.35
N ARG A 487 0.77 -32.96 17.58
CA ARG A 487 0.99 -34.27 16.98
C ARG A 487 0.19 -35.35 17.73
N ALA A 488 0.11 -36.54 17.14
CA ALA A 488 -0.56 -37.70 17.75
C ALA A 488 0.07 -38.13 19.09
N ASP A 489 1.38 -37.90 19.28
CA ASP A 489 2.11 -38.19 20.53
C ASP A 489 1.95 -37.10 21.61
N GLY A 490 1.18 -36.05 21.33
CA GLY A 490 0.92 -34.93 22.22
C GLY A 490 1.96 -33.80 22.17
N LEU A 491 3.07 -33.97 21.44
CA LEU A 491 4.06 -32.91 21.22
C LEU A 491 3.57 -31.88 20.19
N PHE A 492 4.22 -30.73 20.14
CA PHE A 492 3.85 -29.61 19.28
C PHE A 492 4.93 -29.35 18.22
N THR A 493 4.51 -28.96 17.02
CA THR A 493 5.40 -28.62 15.90
C THR A 493 4.77 -27.52 15.06
N ALA A 494 5.56 -26.79 14.27
CA ALA A 494 5.07 -25.81 13.33
C ALA A 494 5.37 -26.22 11.88
N THR A 495 4.52 -25.79 10.96
CA THR A 495 4.89 -25.71 9.53
C THR A 495 5.97 -24.66 9.35
N GLU A 496 6.81 -24.77 8.33
CA GLU A 496 7.68 -23.66 7.96
C GLU A 496 6.90 -22.40 7.54
N PRO A 497 7.43 -21.19 7.79
CA PRO A 497 6.75 -19.94 7.45
C PRO A 497 6.56 -19.78 5.94
N VAL A 498 5.34 -19.49 5.54
CA VAL A 498 4.97 -19.20 4.15
C VAL A 498 4.88 -17.71 3.95
N ALA A 499 5.54 -17.21 2.91
CA ALA A 499 5.40 -15.83 2.48
C ALA A 499 4.01 -15.62 1.86
N SER A 500 3.29 -14.63 2.37
CA SER A 500 2.07 -14.09 1.79
C SER A 500 2.37 -12.72 1.19
N TYR A 501 1.87 -12.50 -0.03
CA TYR A 501 2.01 -11.22 -0.74
C TYR A 501 0.92 -10.21 -0.38
N SER A 502 -0.08 -10.65 0.38
CA SER A 502 -1.12 -9.79 0.90
C SER A 502 -0.74 -9.19 2.25
N GLU A 503 -1.43 -8.11 2.62
CA GLU A 503 -1.25 -7.43 3.91
C GLU A 503 -1.60 -8.27 5.14
N THR A 504 -2.35 -9.35 4.96
CA THR A 504 -2.67 -10.34 5.99
C THR A 504 -2.29 -11.74 5.55
N PHE A 505 -2.09 -12.60 6.54
CA PHE A 505 -1.86 -14.02 6.32
C PHE A 505 -3.18 -14.79 6.28
N ASP A 506 -3.43 -15.55 5.21
CA ASP A 506 -4.52 -16.51 5.14
C ASP A 506 -3.99 -17.91 5.54
N PRO A 507 -4.43 -18.48 6.67
CA PRO A 507 -3.98 -19.82 7.08
C PRO A 507 -4.34 -20.93 6.09
N MET A 508 -5.34 -20.71 5.22
CA MET A 508 -5.74 -21.66 4.18
C MET A 508 -4.65 -21.85 3.12
N SER A 509 -3.71 -20.91 2.99
CA SER A 509 -2.56 -21.04 2.09
C SER A 509 -1.53 -22.08 2.56
N VAL A 510 -1.62 -22.52 3.83
CA VAL A 510 -0.75 -23.56 4.40
C VAL A 510 -1.48 -24.88 4.45
N TYR A 511 -2.72 -24.86 4.91
CA TYR A 511 -3.55 -26.05 5.01
C TYR A 511 -4.96 -25.76 4.47
N PRO A 512 -5.19 -26.02 3.17
CA PRO A 512 -6.51 -25.87 2.60
C PRO A 512 -7.42 -27.01 3.08
N ALA A 513 -8.61 -26.66 3.60
CA ALA A 513 -9.62 -27.63 4.02
C ALA A 513 -10.06 -28.58 2.89
N GLU A 514 -9.87 -28.16 1.64
CA GLU A 514 -10.16 -28.93 0.42
C GLU A 514 -9.16 -30.08 0.19
N SER A 515 -7.99 -30.05 0.84
CA SER A 515 -6.97 -31.11 0.72
C SER A 515 -6.47 -31.53 2.11
N PRO A 516 -7.31 -32.25 2.89
CA PRO A 516 -6.95 -32.64 4.25
C PRO A 516 -5.77 -33.60 4.31
N ALA A 517 -5.47 -34.29 3.20
CA ALA A 517 -4.31 -35.17 3.06
C ALA A 517 -2.96 -34.44 3.22
N LEU A 518 -2.94 -33.10 3.14
CA LEU A 518 -1.73 -32.30 3.37
C LEU A 518 -1.34 -32.22 4.85
N MET A 519 -2.26 -32.51 5.77
CA MET A 519 -1.96 -32.59 7.19
C MET A 519 -1.52 -34.01 7.51
N PRO A 520 -0.34 -34.21 8.15
CA PRO A 520 0.07 -35.52 8.63
C PRO A 520 -1.00 -36.15 9.53
N GLU A 521 -1.11 -37.48 9.46
CA GLU A 521 -2.13 -38.20 10.21
C GLU A 521 -1.99 -37.95 11.72
N GLY A 522 -3.13 -37.66 12.38
CA GLY A 522 -3.19 -37.38 13.81
C GLY A 522 -2.67 -36.00 14.24
N TYR A 523 -2.26 -35.14 13.30
CA TYR A 523 -1.93 -33.75 13.60
C TYR A 523 -3.21 -32.93 13.71
N ARG A 524 -3.25 -32.05 14.71
CA ARG A 524 -4.36 -31.12 14.96
C ARG A 524 -3.82 -29.71 15.06
N VAL A 525 -4.37 -28.79 14.27
CA VAL A 525 -4.03 -27.36 14.41
C VAL A 525 -4.46 -26.86 15.79
N VAL A 526 -3.54 -26.15 16.46
CA VAL A 526 -3.79 -25.50 17.75
C VAL A 526 -3.58 -23.99 17.70
N ALA A 527 -2.77 -23.49 16.75
CA ALA A 527 -2.54 -22.07 16.61
C ALA A 527 -2.18 -21.66 15.17
N VAL A 528 -2.37 -20.37 14.91
CA VAL A 528 -1.80 -19.69 13.74
C VAL A 528 -0.74 -18.72 14.24
N TYR A 529 0.42 -18.70 13.60
CA TYR A 529 1.41 -17.65 13.78
C TYR A 529 1.51 -16.79 12.53
N HIS A 530 1.71 -15.49 12.68
CA HIS A 530 1.98 -14.61 11.54
C HIS A 530 2.71 -13.33 11.95
N SER A 531 3.42 -12.73 10.99
CA SER A 531 3.75 -11.31 11.01
C SER A 531 2.64 -10.50 10.33
N HIS A 532 2.84 -9.20 10.18
CA HIS A 532 1.99 -8.35 9.35
C HIS A 532 2.83 -7.38 8.52
N ARG A 533 2.19 -6.71 7.57
CA ARG A 533 2.80 -5.62 6.82
C ARG A 533 2.36 -4.30 7.43
N VAL A 534 3.34 -3.54 7.93
CA VAL A 534 3.10 -2.18 8.44
C VAL A 534 3.00 -1.22 7.26
N GLN A 535 1.91 -0.45 7.19
CA GLN A 535 1.85 0.71 6.31
C GLN A 535 2.55 1.88 7.03
N PRO A 536 3.48 2.60 6.39
CA PRO A 536 4.29 3.64 7.03
C PRO A 536 3.52 4.96 7.29
N LEU A 537 2.24 4.87 7.68
CA LEU A 537 1.41 6.03 7.98
C LEU A 537 1.78 6.62 9.33
N GLN A 538 2.59 7.68 9.33
CA GLN A 538 2.82 8.54 10.48
C GLN A 538 1.62 9.46 10.71
N LEU A 539 0.55 8.91 11.27
CA LEU A 539 -0.60 9.72 11.64
C LEU A 539 -0.23 10.62 12.83
N TRP A 540 -1.04 11.64 13.13
CA TRP A 540 -0.78 12.66 14.16
C TRP A 540 -0.75 12.14 15.60
N ARG A 541 0.23 11.30 15.95
CA ARG A 541 0.45 10.66 17.26
C ARG A 541 1.91 10.76 17.69
N SER A 542 2.19 10.45 18.96
CA SER A 542 3.58 10.43 19.45
C SER A 542 4.37 9.28 18.87
N ALA A 543 5.71 9.39 18.87
CA ALA A 543 6.60 8.35 18.38
C ALA A 543 6.37 7.00 19.11
N GLU A 544 6.02 7.04 20.40
CA GLU A 544 5.71 5.83 21.18
C GLU A 544 4.41 5.16 20.73
N GLU A 545 3.34 5.95 20.55
CA GLU A 545 2.06 5.42 20.05
C GLU A 545 2.19 4.94 18.61
N GLU A 546 2.97 5.62 17.77
CA GLU A 546 3.30 5.16 16.42
C GLU A 546 4.05 3.82 16.45
N GLN A 547 5.08 3.70 17.29
CA GLN A 547 5.80 2.44 17.44
C GLN A 547 4.89 1.30 17.94
N LEU A 548 3.95 1.59 18.85
CA LEU A 548 2.95 0.61 19.25
C LEU A 548 2.02 0.22 18.10
N TYR A 549 1.51 1.19 17.33
CA TYR A 549 0.63 0.92 16.19
C TYR A 549 1.29 -0.04 15.20
N ARG A 550 2.58 0.16 14.91
CA ARG A 550 3.36 -0.68 14.00
C ARG A 550 3.60 -2.10 14.51
N ASN A 551 3.52 -2.30 15.82
CA ASN A 551 3.86 -3.57 16.47
C ASN A 551 2.70 -4.20 17.23
N MET A 552 1.46 -3.76 17.00
CA MET A 552 0.27 -4.35 17.60
C MET A 552 -0.53 -5.18 16.60
N LEU A 553 -1.26 -6.17 17.11
CA LEU A 553 -2.26 -6.90 16.34
C LEU A 553 -3.37 -5.92 15.90
N GLU A 554 -3.59 -5.75 14.61
CA GLU A 554 -4.61 -4.81 14.12
C GLU A 554 -6.04 -5.35 14.36
N PRO A 555 -7.06 -4.46 14.46
CA PRO A 555 -8.47 -4.84 14.63
C PRO A 555 -8.97 -5.97 13.73
N HIS A 556 -8.54 -6.00 12.47
CA HIS A 556 -8.99 -6.99 11.51
C HIS A 556 -8.31 -8.37 11.69
N GLU A 557 -7.08 -8.39 12.21
CA GLU A 557 -6.36 -9.63 12.56
C GLU A 557 -6.88 -10.23 13.87
N LEU A 558 -7.18 -9.36 14.84
CA LEU A 558 -7.87 -9.74 16.08
C LEU A 558 -9.24 -10.38 15.78
N ARG A 559 -9.97 -9.79 14.83
CA ARG A 559 -11.24 -10.35 14.36
C ARG A 559 -11.06 -11.77 13.82
N ALA A 560 -10.05 -12.00 12.98
CA ALA A 560 -9.76 -13.32 12.45
C ALA A 560 -9.43 -14.33 13.57
N ALA A 561 -8.62 -13.93 14.57
CA ALA A 561 -8.34 -14.78 15.73
C ALA A 561 -9.60 -15.18 16.51
N ILE A 562 -10.55 -14.25 16.70
CA ILE A 562 -11.82 -14.52 17.39
C ILE A 562 -12.73 -15.43 16.56
N ASP A 563 -12.84 -15.18 15.24
CA ASP A 563 -13.66 -15.96 14.31
C ASP A 563 -13.13 -17.41 14.16
N GLU A 564 -11.82 -17.61 14.26
CA GLU A 564 -11.13 -18.90 14.01
C GLU A 564 -10.90 -19.75 15.26
N ARG A 565 -11.31 -19.27 16.44
CA ARG A 565 -11.03 -19.87 17.76
C ARG A 565 -11.38 -21.36 17.91
N GLN A 566 -12.30 -21.89 17.09
CA GLN A 566 -12.73 -23.29 17.16
C GLN A 566 -11.68 -24.25 16.63
N TRP A 567 -10.90 -23.84 15.62
CA TRP A 567 -9.88 -24.70 14.97
C TRP A 567 -8.46 -24.20 15.23
N ALA A 568 -8.27 -22.94 15.60
CA ALA A 568 -7.00 -22.38 16.08
C ALA A 568 -7.22 -21.64 17.40
N GLN A 569 -6.82 -22.26 18.51
CA GLN A 569 -7.06 -21.74 19.86
C GLN A 569 -6.19 -20.52 20.19
N TYR A 570 -4.96 -20.47 19.66
CA TYR A 570 -4.02 -19.39 19.91
C TYR A 570 -3.69 -18.62 18.62
N ARG A 571 -3.44 -17.32 18.77
CA ARG A 571 -2.84 -16.48 17.73
C ARG A 571 -1.49 -15.97 18.22
N TYR A 572 -0.43 -16.32 17.51
CA TYR A 572 0.91 -15.78 17.75
C TYR A 572 1.21 -14.71 16.70
N PHE A 573 1.65 -13.54 17.18
CA PHE A 573 1.93 -12.39 16.35
C PHE A 573 3.39 -11.96 16.51
N PHE A 574 4.08 -11.79 15.40
CA PHE A 574 5.47 -11.32 15.34
C PHE A 574 5.51 -9.83 15.01
N GLY A 575 5.88 -9.02 16.01
CA GLY A 575 6.12 -7.59 15.84
C GLY A 575 7.38 -7.32 15.03
N HIS A 576 7.39 -6.22 14.28
CA HIS A 576 8.55 -5.80 13.48
C HIS A 576 9.75 -5.42 14.37
N ASP A 577 9.48 -4.93 15.58
CA ASP A 577 10.45 -4.67 16.63
C ASP A 577 10.99 -5.93 17.34
N GLY A 578 10.57 -7.13 16.90
CA GLY A 578 10.99 -8.40 17.46
C GLY A 578 10.16 -8.89 18.65
N ALA A 579 9.04 -8.23 18.98
CA ALA A 579 8.10 -8.76 19.96
C ALA A 579 7.42 -10.04 19.47
N LEU A 580 7.17 -10.98 20.40
CA LEU A 580 6.27 -12.12 20.18
C LEU A 580 5.09 -11.99 21.13
N ILE A 581 3.90 -11.85 20.55
CA ILE A 581 2.66 -11.66 21.29
C ILE A 581 1.76 -12.86 21.07
N LYS A 582 1.15 -13.36 22.15
CA LYS A 582 0.13 -14.40 22.12
C LYS A 582 -1.22 -13.80 22.50
N TYR A 583 -2.22 -14.01 21.65
CA TYR A 583 -3.61 -13.72 21.94
C TYR A 583 -4.42 -15.02 22.03
N THR A 584 -5.23 -15.15 23.08
CA THR A 584 -6.15 -16.27 23.28
C THR A 584 -7.59 -15.73 23.37
N PRO A 585 -8.45 -16.04 22.39
CA PRO A 585 -9.88 -15.71 22.46
C PRO A 585 -10.53 -16.34 23.70
N SER A 586 -11.29 -15.55 24.44
CA SER A 586 -11.94 -15.94 25.70
C SER A 586 -13.38 -16.41 25.51
N GLY A 587 -14.05 -16.01 24.42
CA GLY A 587 -15.50 -16.19 24.25
C GLY A 587 -16.36 -15.36 25.22
N SER A 588 -15.77 -14.41 25.94
CA SER A 588 -16.49 -13.59 26.94
C SER A 588 -17.46 -12.59 26.29
N GLU A 589 -18.45 -12.09 27.04
CA GLU A 589 -19.33 -11.01 26.54
C GLU A 589 -18.56 -9.74 26.16
N ARG A 590 -17.43 -9.47 26.83
CA ARG A 590 -16.55 -8.33 26.51
C ARG A 590 -15.87 -8.53 25.17
N GLU A 591 -15.50 -9.77 24.84
CA GLU A 591 -15.01 -10.14 23.52
C GLU A 591 -16.10 -9.98 22.46
N GLY A 592 -17.34 -10.38 22.76
CA GLY A 592 -18.49 -10.14 21.88
C GLY A 592 -18.70 -8.66 21.54
N ARG A 593 -18.66 -7.77 22.54
CA ARG A 593 -18.76 -6.31 22.33
C ARG A 593 -17.54 -5.73 21.58
N LEU A 594 -16.35 -6.31 21.76
CA LEU A 594 -15.18 -5.92 20.99
C LEU A 594 -15.34 -6.34 19.52
N MET A 595 -15.82 -7.56 19.30
CA MET A 595 -16.11 -8.13 17.98
C MET A 595 -17.05 -7.25 17.17
N GLU A 596 -18.11 -6.71 17.77
CA GLU A 596 -19.03 -5.76 17.13
C GLU A 596 -18.32 -4.50 16.61
N ARG A 597 -17.32 -3.99 17.35
CA ARG A 597 -16.60 -2.74 17.03
C ARG A 597 -15.49 -2.92 15.99
N ILE A 598 -14.95 -4.15 15.87
CA ILE A 598 -13.93 -4.52 14.87
C ILE A 598 -14.55 -5.19 13.62
N THR A 599 -15.86 -5.41 13.62
CA THR A 599 -16.58 -5.91 12.45
C THR A 599 -16.87 -4.75 11.48
N PRO A 600 -16.60 -4.92 10.17
CA PRO A 600 -16.94 -3.91 9.16
C PRO A 600 -18.45 -3.69 9.04
N ARG A 601 -18.85 -2.59 8.41
CA ARG A 601 -20.26 -2.33 8.10
C ARG A 601 -20.84 -3.42 7.18
N ALA A 602 -22.15 -3.68 7.30
CA ALA A 602 -22.81 -4.79 6.62
C ALA A 602 -22.76 -4.70 5.07
N ASP A 603 -22.71 -3.49 4.53
CA ASP A 603 -22.55 -3.18 3.11
C ASP A 603 -21.09 -3.28 2.62
N GLN A 604 -20.11 -3.26 3.52
CA GLN A 604 -18.67 -3.25 3.24
C GLN A 604 -17.92 -4.40 3.92
N LEU A 605 -18.54 -5.57 4.08
CA LEU A 605 -17.95 -6.73 4.78
C LEU A 605 -16.64 -7.26 4.17
N GLU A 606 -16.33 -6.88 2.94
CA GLU A 606 -15.09 -7.23 2.23
C GLU A 606 -13.97 -6.20 2.49
N CYS A 607 -14.29 -5.04 3.06
CA CYS A 607 -13.34 -3.99 3.45
C CYS A 607 -13.03 -4.09 4.95
N VAL A 608 -12.23 -5.08 5.39
CA VAL A 608 -12.09 -5.39 6.83
C VAL A 608 -11.55 -4.26 7.69
N ARG A 609 -10.77 -3.35 7.09
CA ARG A 609 -10.26 -2.15 7.76
C ARG A 609 -11.29 -1.04 7.92
N LYS A 610 -12.45 -1.12 7.25
CA LYS A 610 -13.58 -0.20 7.44
C LYS A 610 -14.44 -0.61 8.63
N ASN A 611 -13.79 -0.75 9.79
CA ASN A 611 -14.43 -1.02 11.08
C ASN A 611 -14.24 0.17 12.03
N ALA A 612 -15.10 0.26 13.05
CA ALA A 612 -15.16 1.43 13.92
C ALA A 612 -13.86 1.68 14.71
N LEU A 613 -13.16 0.63 15.15
CA LEU A 613 -11.90 0.80 15.88
C LEU A 613 -10.75 1.22 14.97
N GLN A 614 -10.63 0.59 13.80
CA GLN A 614 -9.60 0.96 12.83
C GLN A 614 -9.74 2.41 12.39
N MET A 615 -10.96 2.87 12.12
CA MET A 615 -11.21 4.27 11.74
C MET A 615 -10.87 5.26 12.85
N LYS A 616 -11.07 4.89 14.12
CA LYS A 616 -10.68 5.70 15.28
C LYS A 616 -9.17 5.70 15.51
N LEU A 617 -8.51 4.56 15.34
CA LEU A 617 -7.05 4.45 15.37
C LEU A 617 -6.44 5.33 14.28
N ARG A 618 -6.98 5.27 13.05
CA ARG A 618 -6.56 6.12 11.93
C ARG A 618 -6.76 7.61 12.21
N ALA A 619 -7.86 7.98 12.87
CA ALA A 619 -8.13 9.36 13.25
C ALA A 619 -7.34 9.84 14.49
N ASN A 620 -6.55 8.96 15.13
CA ASN A 620 -6.00 9.16 16.47
C ASN A 620 -7.05 9.53 17.55
N ALA A 621 -8.32 9.17 17.31
CA ALA A 621 -9.41 9.30 18.27
C ALA A 621 -9.47 8.11 19.26
N LEU A 622 -8.68 7.08 18.98
CA LEU A 622 -8.36 5.97 19.87
C LEU A 622 -6.85 5.78 19.78
N LYS A 623 -6.15 5.82 20.91
CA LYS A 623 -4.70 5.56 20.92
C LYS A 623 -4.41 4.06 20.78
N PRO A 624 -3.31 3.67 20.13
CA PRO A 624 -2.80 2.29 20.13
C PRO A 624 -2.73 1.66 21.53
N SER A 625 -2.20 2.37 22.53
CA SER A 625 -2.16 1.91 23.92
C SER A 625 -3.55 1.66 24.55
N GLU A 626 -4.53 2.52 24.24
CA GLU A 626 -5.93 2.36 24.68
C GLU A 626 -6.61 1.17 24.00
N TYR A 627 -6.30 0.94 22.73
CA TYR A 627 -6.75 -0.24 21.98
C TYR A 627 -6.17 -1.53 22.59
N ILE A 628 -4.87 -1.60 22.84
CA ILE A 628 -4.22 -2.75 23.49
C ILE A 628 -4.87 -3.04 24.85
N SER A 629 -5.11 -1.99 25.64
CA SER A 629 -5.81 -2.11 26.93
C SER A 629 -7.23 -2.66 26.79
N LEU A 630 -7.92 -2.32 25.69
CA LEU A 630 -9.24 -2.87 25.36
C LEU A 630 -9.16 -4.36 24.99
N VAL A 631 -8.18 -4.76 24.18
CA VAL A 631 -7.94 -6.17 23.81
C VAL A 631 -7.64 -7.01 25.05
N ALA A 632 -6.73 -6.54 25.91
CA ALA A 632 -6.35 -7.20 27.16
C ALA A 632 -7.51 -7.35 28.17
N ARG A 633 -8.54 -6.50 28.11
CA ARG A 633 -9.76 -6.64 28.94
C ARG A 633 -10.77 -7.62 28.37
N SER A 634 -10.72 -7.86 27.06
CA SER A 634 -11.71 -8.66 26.32
C SER A 634 -11.23 -10.09 26.10
N GLY A 635 -9.92 -10.36 26.05
CA GLY A 635 -9.33 -11.69 25.96
C GLY A 635 -8.02 -11.79 26.74
N SER A 636 -7.29 -12.90 26.59
CA SER A 636 -5.96 -13.05 27.21
C SER A 636 -4.88 -12.63 26.22
N LEU A 637 -4.08 -11.64 26.61
CA LEU A 637 -2.97 -11.11 25.82
C LEU A 637 -1.67 -11.25 26.61
N GLN A 638 -0.64 -11.84 26.00
CA GLN A 638 0.63 -12.14 26.64
C GLN A 638 1.81 -11.75 25.73
N VAL A 639 2.85 -11.16 26.31
CA VAL A 639 4.15 -10.94 25.66
C VAL A 639 5.04 -12.13 26.00
N LEU A 640 5.49 -12.88 25.00
CA LEU A 640 6.41 -14.01 25.15
C LEU A 640 7.86 -13.62 24.84
N VAL A 641 8.06 -12.64 23.97
CA VAL A 641 9.35 -11.98 23.73
C VAL A 641 9.10 -10.48 23.79
N GLY A 642 9.84 -9.80 24.66
CA GLY A 642 9.73 -8.36 24.86
C GLY A 642 10.35 -7.53 23.74
N SER A 643 10.01 -6.25 23.72
CA SER A 643 10.58 -5.24 22.82
C SER A 643 10.52 -3.85 23.47
N PRO A 644 11.17 -2.81 22.90
CA PRO A 644 11.02 -1.45 23.41
C PRO A 644 9.57 -0.95 23.46
N ALA A 645 8.71 -1.41 22.55
CA ALA A 645 7.30 -1.03 22.52
C ALA A 645 6.45 -1.85 23.51
N TRP A 646 6.73 -3.15 23.64
CA TRP A 646 5.92 -4.09 24.43
C TRP A 646 6.41 -4.31 25.87
N GLY A 647 7.62 -3.87 26.19
CA GLY A 647 8.26 -4.07 27.49
C GLY A 647 8.62 -5.53 27.74
N GLU A 648 8.63 -5.92 29.01
CA GLU A 648 9.04 -7.24 29.48
C GLU A 648 8.00 -8.35 29.20
N VAL A 649 8.47 -9.60 29.25
CA VAL A 649 7.65 -10.81 29.12
C VAL A 649 6.60 -10.88 30.24
N GLY A 650 5.35 -11.20 29.89
CA GLY A 650 4.27 -11.36 30.86
C GLY A 650 2.87 -11.13 30.30
N THR A 651 1.88 -11.23 31.19
CA THR A 651 0.47 -10.95 30.85
C THR A 651 0.24 -9.46 30.73
N VAL A 652 -0.33 -9.04 29.60
CA VAL A 652 -0.76 -7.66 29.38
C VAL A 652 -2.08 -7.44 30.11
N THR A 653 -2.08 -6.54 31.10
CA THR A 653 -3.28 -6.19 31.87
C THR A 653 -3.91 -4.91 31.35
N SER A 654 -5.12 -4.59 31.81
CA SER A 654 -5.80 -3.35 31.45
C SER A 654 -5.13 -2.07 31.95
N THR A 655 -4.17 -2.21 32.87
CA THR A 655 -3.36 -1.11 33.42
C THR A 655 -1.94 -1.12 32.87
N TRP A 656 -1.66 -1.98 31.88
CA TRP A 656 -0.37 -2.05 31.21
C TRP A 656 -0.05 -0.70 30.55
N LYS A 657 1.21 -0.30 30.66
CA LYS A 657 1.76 0.93 30.08
C LYS A 657 3.11 0.62 29.45
N VAL A 658 3.40 1.30 28.35
CA VAL A 658 4.75 1.29 27.74
C VAL A 658 5.74 1.79 28.80
N THR A 659 6.73 0.96 29.10
CA THR A 659 7.85 1.36 29.96
C THR A 659 9.04 1.56 29.02
N VAL A 660 9.21 2.77 28.50
CA VAL A 660 10.40 3.08 27.71
C VAL A 660 11.59 3.04 28.68
N PRO A 661 12.70 2.34 28.37
CA PRO A 661 13.93 2.52 29.12
C PRO A 661 14.33 3.98 29.03
N ARG A 662 14.22 4.70 30.15
CA ARG A 662 14.71 6.07 30.25
C ARG A 662 16.21 6.01 29.93
N ALA A 663 16.65 6.61 28.84
CA ALA A 663 18.07 6.80 28.60
C ALA A 663 18.64 7.51 29.82
N ASP A 664 19.59 6.88 30.52
CA ASP A 664 20.23 7.46 31.68
C ASP A 664 20.85 8.81 31.26
N PRO A 665 20.53 9.93 31.92
CA PRO A 665 21.18 11.23 31.66
C PRO A 665 22.68 11.23 32.05
N ALA A 666 23.25 10.11 32.49
CA ALA A 666 24.58 10.04 33.07
C ALA A 666 25.72 9.78 32.06
N ALA A 667 25.44 9.80 30.75
CA ALA A 667 26.49 9.77 29.72
C ALA A 667 26.70 11.12 29.02
N GLU A 668 26.37 12.23 29.68
CA GLU A 668 27.04 13.49 29.34
C GLU A 668 28.51 13.39 29.74
N LYS A 669 29.36 13.31 28.72
CA LYS A 669 30.82 13.44 28.83
C LYS A 669 31.16 14.56 29.80
N LYS A 670 31.71 14.21 30.96
CA LYS A 670 32.41 15.17 31.83
C LYS A 670 33.44 15.91 30.98
N PRO A 671 33.40 17.26 30.90
CA PRO A 671 34.50 17.99 30.34
C PRO A 671 35.73 17.77 31.22
N ALA A 672 36.85 17.42 30.59
CA ALA A 672 38.14 17.32 31.25
C ALA A 672 38.43 18.67 31.94
N SER A 673 38.58 18.64 33.26
CA SER A 673 39.02 19.81 34.03
C SER A 673 40.44 20.19 33.62
N PRO A 674 40.75 21.48 33.42
CA PRO A 674 42.12 21.92 33.21
C PRO A 674 42.81 21.99 34.57
N GLY A 675 43.86 21.18 34.75
CA GLY A 675 44.70 21.19 35.93
C GLY A 675 46.17 21.17 35.52
N LEU A 676 46.79 22.34 35.64
CA LEU A 676 48.22 22.70 35.73
C LEU A 676 49.25 21.92 34.90
#